data_AF-A0A4D4KA00-F1
#
_entry.id   AF-A0A4D4KA00-F1
#
_cell.length_a   1.000
_cell.length_b   1.000
_cell.length_c   1.000
_cell.angle_alpha   90.00
_cell.angle_beta   90.00
_cell.angle_gamma   90.00
#
_symmetry.space_group_name_H-M   'P 1'
#
loop_
_entity.id
_entity.type
_entity.pdbx_description
1 polymer ?
#
loop_
_entity_poly.entity_id
_entity_poly.type
_entity_poly.pdbx_seq_one_letter_code
_entity_poly.pdbx_strand_id
1 'polypeptide(L)'
;MPSPSRPRVSVIIPAYNALPELTRAVTSAMDQTLGPDRVEIIAVDDGSTDGTGEELERLARTCSALRVIHQENSGCAGIPRNTGLDHARGDFVFFLDSDDYLGPDALRRMVAMADAHGTDIVLGKIASVGGRAVPRAVFQHNQPRTDVFSSHAYLTLGPWKLFRRSLIERLHLRFPPYRNCEDKPFTAAAYLNASGISVVADYDCYYVRYRENRNNLTLTAADLAHRMDGTRLCFETVARYLEPGPRRDQIMRRHVEWELCGPLRALLPRESEQEARERFFPEFRHWARTWVSDALFQRLDAPDRLLIQLLRADRFEEVMTVARNAGRDGRRGHLVEKGRVYWLHPFFRDHAAAVPDVCFDVTDRLPVQHYLEAASWHGGALRLAGHAYIEDIDALDPATEIVLRKYRADRPEVRLPTTPCLSANPLPGEGRRYEMAGFIAEIDPATADGGAPLERGLWNIYLDVRAQGVSRTVRFGNRREGGEVTHPSRRRVTTSQGAEVVVPYYTPYGNLSLDVGEVAHPLDPPCQVLRTLWRTRSTLLVGGRLTEEAARDGGTLLLRAEGGTGTVHELPVCCEPGGSSSVFTARLPVGRLGTGRWTLTLIMDGPGEDAPRRAVAVPYFDRLAATRWLRFGCRPYYAKPVALGPARALGLEVAPIKVATGVRRRLRG
;
A
#
# COMPACT_ATOMS: atom_id res chain seq x y z
N MET A 1 26.44 -43.07 -1.33
CA MET A 1 25.12 -42.52 -1.68
C MET A 1 25.18 -41.02 -1.48
N PRO A 2 24.68 -40.17 -2.41
CA PRO A 2 24.57 -38.75 -2.12
C PRO A 2 23.67 -38.60 -0.88
N SER A 3 24.11 -37.82 0.12
CA SER A 3 23.29 -37.48 1.29
C SER A 3 21.96 -36.90 0.79
N PRO A 4 20.80 -37.33 1.30
CA PRO A 4 19.53 -36.77 0.87
C PRO A 4 19.58 -35.25 1.04
N SER A 5 19.34 -34.52 -0.04
CA SER A 5 19.34 -33.05 -0.01
C SER A 5 18.32 -32.58 1.00
N ARG A 6 18.76 -31.71 1.92
CA ARG A 6 17.88 -31.17 2.96
C ARG A 6 16.68 -30.44 2.31
N PRO A 7 15.43 -30.72 2.73
CA PRO A 7 14.28 -29.98 2.21
C PRO A 7 14.40 -28.50 2.59
N ARG A 8 13.74 -27.63 1.84
CA ARG A 8 13.71 -26.19 2.15
C ARG A 8 12.59 -25.83 3.09
N VAL A 9 11.44 -26.49 2.94
CA VAL A 9 10.27 -26.25 3.77
C VAL A 9 9.77 -27.58 4.30
N SER A 10 9.53 -27.67 5.60
CA SER A 10 8.70 -28.70 6.21
C SER A 10 7.29 -28.13 6.43
N VAL A 11 6.31 -28.68 5.73
CA VAL A 11 4.89 -28.37 5.91
C VAL A 11 4.33 -29.32 6.96
N ILE A 12 3.84 -28.79 8.08
CA ILE A 12 3.25 -29.56 9.17
C ILE A 12 1.74 -29.45 9.08
N ILE A 13 1.05 -30.59 9.01
CA ILE A 13 -0.40 -30.69 8.90
C ILE A 13 -0.94 -31.44 10.13
N PRO A 14 -1.47 -30.75 11.15
CA PRO A 14 -2.19 -31.40 12.23
C PRO A 14 -3.58 -31.83 11.73
N ALA A 15 -3.93 -33.10 11.88
CA ALA A 15 -5.19 -33.66 11.39
C ALA A 15 -5.95 -34.34 12.54
N TYR A 16 -7.22 -33.97 12.69
CA TYR A 16 -8.18 -34.67 13.54
C TYR A 16 -9.56 -34.56 12.91
N ASN A 17 -10.16 -35.70 12.60
CA ASN A 17 -11.48 -35.83 11.98
C ASN A 17 -11.70 -34.77 10.88
N ALA A 18 -10.85 -34.81 9.86
CA ALA A 18 -10.63 -33.75 8.89
C ALA A 18 -11.20 -34.06 7.50
N LEU A 19 -11.94 -35.16 7.33
CA LEU A 19 -12.61 -35.45 6.07
C LEU A 19 -13.90 -34.61 5.92
N PRO A 20 -14.24 -34.18 4.69
CA PRO A 20 -13.55 -34.47 3.42
C PRO A 20 -12.40 -33.50 3.06
N GLU A 21 -12.12 -32.48 3.86
CA GLU A 21 -11.21 -31.39 3.49
C GLU A 21 -9.73 -31.79 3.37
N LEU A 22 -9.30 -32.76 4.18
CA LEU A 22 -7.91 -33.20 4.31
C LEU A 22 -7.21 -33.45 2.98
N THR A 23 -7.86 -34.17 2.06
CA THR A 23 -7.27 -34.55 0.78
C THR A 23 -6.77 -33.32 0.03
N ARG A 24 -7.54 -32.22 0.04
CA ARG A 24 -7.17 -30.98 -0.62
C ARG A 24 -6.03 -30.26 0.09
N ALA A 25 -6.02 -30.27 1.43
CA ALA A 25 -4.95 -29.67 2.21
C ALA A 25 -3.60 -30.31 1.84
N VAL A 26 -3.56 -31.64 1.90
CA VAL A 26 -2.34 -32.41 1.61
C VAL A 26 -1.92 -32.27 0.15
N THR A 27 -2.83 -32.43 -0.82
CA THR A 27 -2.46 -32.29 -2.25
C THR A 27 -1.97 -30.89 -2.58
N SER A 28 -2.52 -29.84 -1.95
CA SER A 28 -2.02 -28.47 -2.16
C SER A 28 -0.56 -28.26 -1.70
N ALA A 29 -0.11 -29.03 -0.71
CA ALA A 29 1.29 -29.03 -0.29
C ALA A 29 2.17 -29.89 -1.20
N MET A 30 1.65 -31.00 -1.72
CA MET A 30 2.33 -31.86 -2.71
C MET A 30 2.59 -31.12 -4.03
N ASP A 31 1.61 -30.34 -4.50
CA ASP A 31 1.62 -29.70 -5.82
C ASP A 31 2.35 -28.34 -5.83
N GLN A 32 3.13 -28.03 -4.79
CA GLN A 32 3.85 -26.76 -4.70
C GLN A 32 4.94 -26.64 -5.78
N THR A 33 4.98 -25.50 -6.47
CA THR A 33 5.96 -25.23 -7.53
C THR A 33 7.40 -25.05 -7.03
N LEU A 34 7.63 -25.09 -5.71
CA LEU A 34 8.96 -25.16 -5.10
C LEU A 34 9.69 -26.47 -5.46
N GLY A 35 8.92 -27.52 -5.80
CA GLY A 35 9.41 -28.81 -6.26
C GLY A 35 9.42 -29.87 -5.14
N PRO A 36 9.14 -31.15 -5.49
CA PRO A 36 8.95 -32.23 -4.53
C PRO A 36 10.21 -32.54 -3.71
N ASP A 37 11.41 -32.36 -4.27
CA ASP A 37 12.68 -32.58 -3.55
C ASP A 37 13.01 -31.48 -2.52
N ARG A 38 12.23 -30.39 -2.52
CA ARG A 38 12.44 -29.21 -1.68
C ARG A 38 11.36 -29.03 -0.62
N VAL A 39 10.29 -29.82 -0.69
CA VAL A 39 9.17 -29.79 0.26
C VAL A 39 9.11 -31.13 0.98
N GLU A 40 9.14 -31.07 2.30
CA GLU A 40 8.78 -32.17 3.18
C GLU A 40 7.38 -31.93 3.74
N ILE A 41 6.53 -32.94 3.79
CA ILE A 41 5.19 -32.85 4.38
C ILE A 41 5.12 -33.82 5.56
N ILE A 42 4.74 -33.30 6.73
CA ILE A 42 4.58 -34.08 7.96
C ILE A 42 3.13 -33.94 8.40
N ALA A 43 2.32 -34.96 8.11
CA ALA A 43 0.94 -35.04 8.57
C ALA A 43 0.89 -35.83 9.88
N VAL A 44 0.31 -35.22 10.91
CA VAL A 44 0.14 -35.84 12.23
C VAL A 44 -1.35 -36.07 12.47
N ASP A 45 -1.75 -37.34 12.43
CA ASP A 45 -3.09 -37.79 12.77
C ASP A 45 -3.23 -37.91 14.30
N ASP A 46 -4.02 -37.01 14.88
CA ASP A 46 -4.24 -36.87 16.32
C ASP A 46 -5.40 -37.77 16.79
N GLY A 47 -5.32 -39.06 16.45
CA GLY A 47 -6.30 -40.07 16.87
C GLY A 47 -7.66 -39.94 16.21
N SER A 48 -7.72 -39.73 14.90
CA SER A 48 -8.98 -39.62 14.15
C SER A 48 -9.78 -40.93 14.10
N THR A 49 -11.09 -40.81 13.96
CA THR A 49 -12.05 -41.93 13.91
C THR A 49 -12.95 -41.90 12.67
N ASP A 50 -12.73 -40.96 11.75
CA ASP A 50 -13.58 -40.72 10.58
C ASP A 50 -12.98 -41.23 9.24
N GLY A 51 -11.84 -41.93 9.29
CA GLY A 51 -11.09 -42.36 8.11
C GLY A 51 -9.95 -41.41 7.69
N THR A 52 -9.76 -40.28 8.39
CA THR A 52 -8.66 -39.33 8.16
C THR A 52 -7.28 -40.01 8.11
N GLY A 53 -6.99 -40.90 9.07
CA GLY A 53 -5.72 -41.64 9.10
C GLY A 53 -5.51 -42.55 7.88
N GLU A 54 -6.56 -43.25 7.45
CA GLU A 54 -6.51 -44.13 6.26
C GLU A 54 -6.26 -43.34 4.98
N GLU A 55 -6.86 -42.15 4.85
CA GLU A 55 -6.65 -41.25 3.71
C GLU A 55 -5.22 -40.72 3.67
N LEU A 56 -4.62 -40.38 4.82
CA LEU A 56 -3.21 -39.98 4.90
C LEU A 56 -2.29 -41.10 4.42
N GLU A 57 -2.52 -42.33 4.87
CA GLU A 57 -1.74 -43.49 4.42
C GLU A 57 -1.92 -43.77 2.93
N ARG A 58 -3.13 -43.59 2.40
CA ARG A 58 -3.39 -43.69 0.96
C ARG A 58 -2.59 -42.66 0.17
N LEU A 59 -2.53 -41.41 0.63
CA LEU A 59 -1.77 -40.33 -0.01
C LEU A 59 -0.25 -40.55 0.10
N ALA A 60 0.23 -41.05 1.23
CA ALA A 60 1.66 -41.32 1.47
C ALA A 60 2.22 -42.38 0.52
N ARG A 61 1.40 -43.38 0.12
CA ARG A 61 1.78 -44.36 -0.91
C ARG A 61 2.08 -43.74 -2.28
N THR A 62 1.52 -42.57 -2.58
CA THR A 62 1.70 -41.87 -3.85
C THR A 62 2.67 -40.69 -3.78
N CYS A 63 3.14 -40.30 -2.60
CA CYS A 63 4.01 -39.14 -2.41
C CYS A 63 5.10 -39.45 -1.38
N SER A 64 6.33 -39.65 -1.86
CA SER A 64 7.49 -39.94 -1.00
C SER A 64 7.89 -38.78 -0.07
N ALA A 65 7.42 -37.56 -0.35
CA ALA A 65 7.64 -36.39 0.49
C ALA A 65 6.68 -36.33 1.70
N LEU A 66 5.59 -37.11 1.70
CA LEU A 66 4.63 -37.17 2.79
C LEU A 66 5.02 -38.23 3.82
N ARG A 67 5.23 -37.78 5.05
CA ARG A 67 5.38 -38.61 6.24
C ARG A 67 4.12 -38.50 7.10
N VAL A 68 3.54 -39.65 7.43
CA VAL A 68 2.39 -39.75 8.33
C VAL A 68 2.88 -40.19 9.70
N ILE A 69 2.33 -39.58 10.75
CA ILE A 69 2.56 -39.92 12.14
C ILE A 69 1.21 -40.04 12.83
N HIS A 70 0.97 -41.15 13.51
CA HIS A 70 -0.23 -41.35 14.31
C HIS A 70 0.10 -41.19 15.79
N GLN A 71 -0.80 -40.55 16.53
CA GLN A 71 -0.74 -40.43 17.97
C GLN A 71 -2.15 -40.55 18.58
N GLU A 72 -2.22 -40.70 19.90
CA GLU A 72 -3.49 -40.59 20.62
C GLU A 72 -4.01 -39.15 20.60
N ASN A 73 -5.33 -38.99 20.57
CA ASN A 73 -5.97 -37.66 20.49
C ASN A 73 -5.61 -36.78 21.68
N SER A 74 -4.90 -35.70 21.40
CA SER A 74 -4.42 -34.73 22.38
C SER A 74 -5.47 -33.71 22.83
N GLY A 75 -6.58 -33.61 22.10
CA GLY A 75 -7.66 -32.66 22.37
C GLY A 75 -7.39 -31.22 21.95
N CYS A 76 -6.27 -30.94 21.26
CA CYS A 76 -5.88 -29.61 20.79
C CYS A 76 -5.05 -29.66 19.49
N ALA A 77 -4.90 -28.53 18.79
CA ALA A 77 -4.04 -28.47 17.60
C ALA A 77 -2.54 -28.30 17.94
N GLY A 78 -2.21 -27.94 19.19
CA GLY A 78 -0.85 -27.61 19.60
C GLY A 78 0.08 -28.81 19.65
N ILE A 79 -0.37 -29.92 20.25
CA ILE A 79 0.45 -31.15 20.37
C ILE A 79 0.80 -31.76 19.01
N PRO A 80 -0.12 -32.02 18.07
CA PRO A 80 0.25 -32.56 16.77
C PRO A 80 1.18 -31.62 15.97
N ARG A 81 1.06 -30.29 16.13
CA ARG A 81 2.02 -29.34 15.56
C ARG A 81 3.43 -29.50 16.17
N ASN A 82 3.52 -29.73 17.47
CA ASN A 82 4.80 -29.98 18.15
C ASN A 82 5.42 -31.31 17.71
N THR A 83 4.63 -32.39 17.61
CA THR A 83 5.07 -33.67 17.06
C THR A 83 5.64 -33.48 15.65
N GLY A 84 4.96 -32.70 14.81
CA GLY A 84 5.47 -32.33 13.49
C GLY A 84 6.80 -31.55 13.54
N LEU A 85 6.94 -30.61 14.49
CA LEU A 85 8.17 -29.82 14.68
C LEU A 85 9.36 -30.70 15.06
N ASP A 86 9.16 -31.72 15.89
CA ASP A 86 10.22 -32.65 16.31
C ASP A 86 10.80 -33.46 15.14
N HIS A 87 10.06 -33.58 14.04
CA HIS A 87 10.47 -34.29 12.83
C HIS A 87 10.86 -33.39 11.65
N ALA A 88 10.65 -32.08 11.76
CA ALA A 88 10.89 -31.11 10.69
C ALA A 88 12.39 -30.94 10.38
N ARG A 89 12.78 -31.17 9.11
CA ARG A 89 14.18 -31.03 8.66
C ARG A 89 14.44 -29.78 7.82
N GLY A 90 13.39 -29.09 7.35
CA GLY A 90 13.48 -27.97 6.42
C GLY A 90 14.18 -26.74 6.99
N ASP A 91 14.76 -25.89 6.14
CA ASP A 91 15.28 -24.59 6.58
C ASP A 91 14.16 -23.69 7.14
N PHE A 92 12.95 -23.87 6.62
CA PHE A 92 11.73 -23.24 7.07
C PHE A 92 10.65 -24.26 7.46
N VAL A 93 9.71 -23.82 8.29
CA VAL A 93 8.51 -24.56 8.69
C VAL A 93 7.27 -23.76 8.28
N PHE A 94 6.25 -24.43 7.77
CA PHE A 94 4.93 -23.86 7.53
C PHE A 94 3.87 -24.73 8.19
N PHE A 95 2.93 -24.13 8.92
CA PHE A 95 1.80 -24.85 9.52
C PHE A 95 0.56 -24.70 8.62
N LEU A 96 0.07 -25.81 8.11
CA LEU A 96 -1.11 -25.88 7.25
C LEU A 96 -2.21 -26.64 7.99
N ASP A 97 -3.30 -25.96 8.34
CA ASP A 97 -4.43 -26.63 9.00
C ASP A 97 -5.11 -27.59 8.00
N SER A 98 -5.59 -28.73 8.51
CA SER A 98 -6.12 -29.83 7.68
C SER A 98 -7.41 -29.50 6.92
N ASP A 99 -8.05 -28.39 7.24
CA ASP A 99 -9.25 -27.88 6.58
C ASP A 99 -8.99 -26.73 5.60
N ASP A 100 -7.74 -26.27 5.49
CA ASP A 100 -7.33 -25.17 4.61
C ASP A 100 -6.43 -25.69 3.47
N TYR A 101 -5.95 -24.81 2.57
CA TYR A 101 -5.03 -25.23 1.50
C TYR A 101 -4.13 -24.09 1.01
N LEU A 102 -3.01 -24.45 0.38
CA LEU A 102 -2.03 -23.50 -0.17
C LEU A 102 -2.32 -23.14 -1.64
N GLY A 103 -1.95 -21.92 -2.02
CA GLY A 103 -1.82 -21.53 -3.43
C GLY A 103 -0.61 -22.23 -4.08
N PRO A 104 -0.65 -22.60 -5.37
CA PRO A 104 0.42 -23.39 -6.02
C PRO A 104 1.84 -22.82 -5.91
N ASP A 105 1.97 -21.49 -5.94
CA ASP A 105 3.27 -20.79 -5.84
C ASP A 105 3.62 -20.32 -4.41
N ALA A 106 2.78 -20.62 -3.41
CA ALA A 106 2.87 -20.01 -2.10
C ALA A 106 4.24 -20.21 -1.45
N LEU A 107 4.70 -21.45 -1.33
CA LEU A 107 5.99 -21.74 -0.67
C LEU A 107 7.17 -21.16 -1.46
N ARG A 108 7.15 -21.26 -2.79
CA ARG A 108 8.20 -20.73 -3.66
C ARG A 108 8.35 -19.22 -3.50
N ARG A 109 7.23 -18.48 -3.48
CA ARG A 109 7.21 -17.02 -3.32
C ARG A 109 7.66 -16.59 -1.92
N MET A 110 7.16 -17.25 -0.88
CA MET A 110 7.52 -16.94 0.49
C MET A 110 9.00 -17.23 0.78
N VAL A 111 9.54 -18.36 0.31
CA VAL A 111 10.97 -18.69 0.44
C VAL A 111 11.83 -17.67 -0.32
N ALA A 112 11.46 -17.32 -1.55
CA ALA A 112 12.20 -16.33 -2.33
C ALA A 112 12.24 -14.96 -1.61
N MET A 113 11.12 -14.54 -1.03
CA MET A 113 11.04 -13.30 -0.24
C MET A 113 11.92 -13.37 1.02
N ALA A 114 11.90 -14.50 1.74
CA ALA A 114 12.74 -14.69 2.92
C ALA A 114 14.24 -14.62 2.60
N ASP A 115 14.66 -15.31 1.53
CA ASP A 115 16.06 -15.40 1.13
C ASP A 115 16.57 -14.04 0.60
N ALA A 116 15.78 -13.34 -0.21
CA ALA A 116 16.16 -12.06 -0.79
C ALA A 116 16.35 -10.95 0.26
N HIS A 117 15.67 -11.05 1.41
CA HIS A 117 15.63 -9.99 2.42
C HIS A 117 16.11 -10.43 3.81
N GLY A 118 16.60 -11.66 3.94
CA GLY A 118 17.14 -12.20 5.18
C GLY A 118 16.15 -12.15 6.35
N THR A 119 14.87 -12.47 6.10
CA THR A 119 13.83 -12.46 7.14
C THR A 119 13.61 -13.84 7.74
N ASP A 120 13.11 -13.87 8.97
CA ASP A 120 12.83 -15.13 9.68
C ASP A 120 11.38 -15.55 9.58
N ILE A 121 10.48 -14.59 9.32
CA ILE A 121 9.04 -14.86 9.20
C ILE A 121 8.53 -14.26 7.90
N VAL A 122 7.70 -15.01 7.17
CA VAL A 122 7.02 -14.50 5.98
C VAL A 122 5.53 -14.75 6.08
N LEU A 123 4.76 -13.67 5.95
CA LEU A 123 3.31 -13.72 5.83
C LEU A 123 2.96 -13.86 4.35
N GLY A 124 2.26 -14.93 4.00
CA GLY A 124 1.58 -15.04 2.71
C GLY A 124 0.14 -14.54 2.81
N LYS A 125 -0.35 -13.86 1.78
CA LYS A 125 -1.73 -13.33 1.77
C LYS A 125 -2.75 -14.43 1.98
N ILE A 126 -3.69 -14.16 2.86
CA ILE A 126 -4.77 -15.06 3.20
C ILE A 126 -6.00 -14.70 2.37
N ALA A 127 -6.54 -15.68 1.66
CA ALA A 127 -7.78 -15.59 0.91
C ALA A 127 -8.90 -16.36 1.61
N SER A 128 -10.12 -15.82 1.56
CA SER A 128 -11.30 -16.45 2.14
C SER A 128 -12.02 -17.32 1.11
N VAL A 129 -12.36 -18.54 1.50
CA VAL A 129 -13.32 -19.41 0.78
C VAL A 129 -14.57 -19.55 1.64
N GLY A 130 -15.74 -19.25 1.08
CA GLY A 130 -17.01 -19.38 1.81
C GLY A 130 -17.26 -18.31 2.89
N GLY A 131 -16.68 -17.11 2.73
CA GLY A 131 -17.02 -15.93 3.55
C GLY A 131 -16.38 -15.85 4.94
N ARG A 132 -15.32 -16.62 5.22
CA ARG A 132 -14.56 -16.49 6.48
C ARG A 132 -13.81 -15.16 6.51
N ALA A 133 -13.89 -14.44 7.62
CA ALA A 133 -13.19 -13.16 7.75
C ALA A 133 -11.67 -13.37 7.71
N VAL A 134 -10.96 -12.57 6.90
CA VAL A 134 -9.50 -12.61 6.77
C VAL A 134 -8.89 -11.24 7.04
N PRO A 135 -7.69 -11.18 7.65
CA PRO A 135 -6.96 -9.93 7.82
C PRO A 135 -6.69 -9.25 6.48
N ARG A 136 -6.89 -7.92 6.39
CA ARG A 136 -6.62 -7.14 5.18
C ARG A 136 -5.49 -6.12 5.35
N ALA A 137 -5.35 -5.55 6.54
CA ALA A 137 -4.46 -4.42 6.80
C ALA A 137 -2.98 -4.72 6.51
N VAL A 138 -2.51 -5.93 6.81
CA VAL A 138 -1.11 -6.31 6.55
C VAL A 138 -0.85 -6.64 5.06
N PHE A 139 -1.87 -7.06 4.32
CA PHE A 139 -1.76 -7.53 2.93
C PHE A 139 -2.16 -6.48 1.89
N GLN A 140 -1.97 -5.18 2.19
CA GLN A 140 -2.25 -4.12 1.23
C GLN A 140 -1.19 -4.02 0.12
N HIS A 141 0.07 -4.34 0.43
CA HIS A 141 1.19 -4.34 -0.50
C HIS A 141 2.31 -5.24 0.02
N ASN A 142 3.22 -5.66 -0.87
CA ASN A 142 4.39 -6.43 -0.49
C ASN A 142 5.28 -5.61 0.45
N GLN A 143 5.77 -6.23 1.52
CA GLN A 143 6.73 -5.62 2.45
C GLN A 143 7.99 -6.49 2.46
N PRO A 144 9.05 -6.10 1.74
CA PRO A 144 10.31 -6.86 1.66
C PRO A 144 10.97 -7.12 3.00
N ARG A 145 10.88 -6.16 3.93
CA ARG A 145 11.36 -6.29 5.28
C ARG A 145 10.65 -5.28 6.17
N THR A 146 10.09 -5.75 7.27
CA THR A 146 9.35 -4.95 8.26
C THR A 146 9.47 -5.60 9.64
N ASP A 147 8.87 -4.98 10.65
CA ASP A 147 8.71 -5.54 11.98
C ASP A 147 7.26 -5.36 12.51
N VAL A 148 7.01 -5.80 13.74
CA VAL A 148 5.68 -5.73 14.38
C VAL A 148 5.27 -4.35 14.86
N PHE A 149 6.22 -3.41 14.98
CA PHE A 149 5.99 -2.04 15.42
C PHE A 149 5.73 -1.12 14.23
N SER A 150 6.32 -1.41 13.07
CA SER A 150 6.19 -0.65 11.82
C SER A 150 5.10 -1.17 10.87
N SER A 151 4.43 -2.28 11.20
CA SER A 151 3.43 -2.90 10.34
C SER A 151 2.23 -3.46 11.11
N HIS A 152 1.21 -3.88 10.36
CA HIS A 152 0.04 -4.58 10.90
C HIS A 152 0.26 -6.09 11.10
N ALA A 153 1.50 -6.61 11.00
CA ALA A 153 1.78 -8.05 11.08
C ALA A 153 1.29 -8.68 12.40
N TYR A 154 1.45 -7.96 13.53
CA TYR A 154 1.05 -8.44 14.85
C TYR A 154 -0.46 -8.60 15.03
N LEU A 155 -1.29 -7.99 14.17
CA LEU A 155 -2.73 -8.23 14.16
C LEU A 155 -3.08 -9.66 13.70
N THR A 156 -2.09 -10.42 13.19
CA THR A 156 -2.26 -11.80 12.71
C THR A 156 -1.37 -12.75 13.53
N LEU A 157 -1.97 -13.47 14.49
CA LEU A 157 -1.24 -14.37 15.40
C LEU A 157 -1.42 -15.86 15.10
N GLY A 158 -2.19 -16.22 14.07
CA GLY A 158 -2.29 -17.61 13.61
C GLY A 158 -0.97 -18.12 13.01
N PRO A 159 -0.73 -19.44 13.01
CA PRO A 159 0.57 -20.02 12.65
C PRO A 159 0.74 -20.23 11.13
N TRP A 160 -0.21 -19.82 10.31
CA TRP A 160 -0.23 -20.03 8.85
C TRP A 160 0.76 -19.12 8.10
N LYS A 161 2.04 -19.26 8.43
CA LYS A 161 3.17 -18.43 7.97
C LYS A 161 4.39 -19.29 7.77
N LEU A 162 5.34 -18.78 7.00
CA LEU A 162 6.65 -19.40 6.88
C LEU A 162 7.55 -18.91 8.02
N PHE A 163 8.06 -19.82 8.85
CA PHE A 163 9.00 -19.53 9.93
C PHE A 163 10.35 -20.16 9.65
N ARG A 164 11.44 -19.42 9.87
CA ARG A 164 12.80 -19.99 9.82
C ARG A 164 12.95 -20.99 10.97
N ARG A 165 13.31 -22.23 10.67
CA ARG A 165 13.40 -23.29 11.67
C ARG A 165 14.43 -22.98 12.75
N SER A 166 15.53 -22.33 12.39
CA SER A 166 16.57 -21.92 13.36
C SER A 166 16.07 -20.89 14.38
N LEU A 167 15.06 -20.07 14.05
CA LEU A 167 14.40 -19.18 15.01
C LEU A 167 13.61 -20.00 16.05
N ILE A 168 12.84 -20.98 15.58
CA ILE A 168 12.05 -21.89 16.42
C ILE A 168 12.99 -22.66 17.37
N GLU A 169 14.08 -23.22 16.85
CA GLU A 169 15.08 -23.97 17.62
C GLU A 169 15.77 -23.10 18.67
N ARG A 170 16.25 -21.92 18.28
CA ARG A 170 16.97 -20.99 19.18
C ARG A 170 16.14 -20.57 20.39
N LEU A 171 14.82 -20.44 20.20
CA LEU A 171 13.89 -20.00 21.24
C LEU A 171 13.17 -21.17 21.92
N HIS A 172 13.44 -22.41 21.51
CA HIS A 172 12.73 -23.61 21.94
C HIS A 172 11.20 -23.45 21.85
N LEU A 173 10.70 -22.83 20.78
CA LEU A 173 9.27 -22.54 20.65
C LEU A 173 8.46 -23.83 20.50
N ARG A 174 7.39 -23.93 21.28
CA ARG A 174 6.40 -25.01 21.25
C ARG A 174 5.01 -24.41 21.46
N PHE A 175 4.00 -25.05 20.88
CA PHE A 175 2.60 -24.73 21.15
C PHE A 175 2.22 -25.29 22.53
N PRO A 176 1.58 -24.51 23.40
CA PRO A 176 1.05 -25.03 24.66
C PRO A 176 -0.11 -26.01 24.40
N PRO A 177 -0.38 -26.94 25.33
CA PRO A 177 -1.46 -27.93 25.20
C PRO A 177 -2.84 -27.32 25.53
N TYR A 178 -3.17 -26.20 24.88
CA TYR A 178 -4.44 -25.51 25.09
C TYR A 178 -5.38 -25.75 23.91
N ARG A 179 -6.67 -25.89 24.19
CA ARG A 179 -7.69 -26.12 23.14
C ARG A 179 -7.95 -24.88 22.28
N ASN A 180 -7.65 -23.69 22.79
CA ASN A 180 -7.80 -22.44 22.09
C ASN A 180 -6.67 -21.47 22.47
N CYS A 181 -6.33 -20.56 21.55
CA CYS A 181 -5.30 -19.55 21.72
C CYS A 181 -3.89 -20.11 21.94
N GLU A 182 -3.64 -21.37 21.57
CA GLU A 182 -2.32 -22.00 21.64
C GLU A 182 -1.32 -21.43 20.62
N ASP A 183 -1.84 -20.98 19.49
CA ASP A 183 -1.06 -20.39 18.40
C ASP A 183 -0.50 -18.99 18.74
N LYS A 184 -1.26 -18.19 19.50
CA LYS A 184 -0.93 -16.79 19.73
C LYS A 184 0.38 -16.59 20.50
N PRO A 185 0.66 -17.28 21.61
CA PRO A 185 1.93 -17.16 22.32
C PRO A 185 3.12 -17.60 21.47
N PHE A 186 2.99 -18.68 20.71
CA PHE A 186 4.03 -19.17 19.80
C PHE A 186 4.40 -18.08 18.78
N THR A 187 3.39 -17.54 18.09
CA THR A 187 3.60 -16.55 17.03
C THR A 187 4.07 -15.21 17.60
N ALA A 188 3.56 -14.80 18.77
CA ALA A 188 4.03 -13.60 19.46
C ALA A 188 5.51 -13.69 19.83
N ALA A 189 5.94 -14.82 20.41
CA ALA A 189 7.34 -15.06 20.75
C ALA A 189 8.23 -15.06 19.50
N ALA A 190 7.81 -15.73 18.43
CA ALA A 190 8.55 -15.75 17.17
C ALA A 190 8.72 -14.34 16.60
N TYR A 191 7.64 -13.56 16.53
CA TYR A 191 7.67 -12.20 16.00
C TYR A 191 8.57 -11.25 16.79
N LEU A 192 8.49 -11.28 18.12
CA LEU A 192 9.25 -10.37 18.98
C LEU A 192 10.76 -10.64 18.95
N ASN A 193 11.17 -11.81 18.42
CA ASN A 193 12.57 -12.25 18.37
C ASN A 193 13.07 -12.50 16.94
N ALA A 194 12.26 -12.22 15.92
CA ALA A 194 12.64 -12.36 14.52
C ALA A 194 13.63 -11.27 14.11
N SER A 195 14.64 -11.62 13.30
CA SER A 195 15.53 -10.63 12.67
C SER A 195 14.76 -9.68 11.75
N GLY A 196 13.73 -10.18 11.07
CA GLY A 196 12.84 -9.38 10.24
C GLY A 196 11.64 -10.20 9.77
N ILE A 197 10.61 -9.49 9.30
CA ILE A 197 9.37 -10.04 8.79
C ILE A 197 9.20 -9.60 7.34
N SER A 198 8.77 -10.51 6.47
CA SER A 198 8.37 -10.19 5.09
C SER A 198 6.89 -10.42 4.88
N VAL A 199 6.29 -9.71 3.92
CA VAL A 199 4.89 -9.89 3.51
C VAL A 199 4.80 -10.06 1.99
N VAL A 200 4.20 -11.18 1.56
CA VAL A 200 3.79 -11.45 0.18
C VAL A 200 2.28 -11.16 0.10
N ALA A 201 1.92 -10.04 -0.51
CA ALA A 201 0.56 -9.51 -0.62
C ALA A 201 0.01 -9.54 -2.06
N ASP A 202 0.87 -9.73 -3.06
CA ASP A 202 0.52 -9.74 -4.48
C ASP A 202 0.03 -11.12 -4.99
N TYR A 203 0.01 -12.13 -4.13
CA TYR A 203 -0.40 -13.49 -4.45
C TYR A 203 -1.11 -14.12 -3.25
N ASP A 204 -2.26 -14.76 -3.50
CA ASP A 204 -3.01 -15.47 -2.48
C ASP A 204 -2.29 -16.78 -2.12
N CYS A 205 -1.64 -16.81 -0.96
CA CYS A 205 -0.78 -17.92 -0.54
C CYS A 205 -1.54 -18.99 0.25
N TYR A 206 -2.51 -18.58 1.07
CA TYR A 206 -3.20 -19.47 2.00
C TYR A 206 -4.71 -19.24 1.92
N TYR A 207 -5.47 -20.31 1.70
CA TYR A 207 -6.91 -20.25 1.55
C TYR A 207 -7.59 -20.83 2.77
N VAL A 208 -8.29 -19.97 3.50
CA VAL A 208 -8.99 -20.35 4.72
C VAL A 208 -10.47 -20.62 4.45
N ARG A 209 -11.05 -21.66 5.06
CA ARG A 209 -12.49 -21.99 4.94
C ARG A 209 -13.15 -22.34 6.27
N TYR A 210 -14.46 -22.48 6.24
CA TYR A 210 -15.19 -23.25 7.27
C TYR A 210 -15.23 -24.71 6.85
N ARG A 211 -15.17 -25.63 7.82
CA ARG A 211 -15.49 -27.04 7.57
C ARG A 211 -16.98 -27.16 7.24
N GLU A 212 -17.35 -28.12 6.41
CA GLU A 212 -18.75 -28.31 6.00
C GLU A 212 -19.68 -28.54 7.19
N ASN A 213 -19.22 -29.30 8.17
CA ASN A 213 -19.93 -29.57 9.43
C ASN A 213 -19.76 -28.48 10.51
N ARG A 214 -19.03 -27.40 10.21
CA ARG A 214 -18.68 -26.29 11.12
C ARG A 214 -18.02 -26.70 12.45
N ASN A 215 -17.36 -27.85 12.50
CA ASN A 215 -16.71 -28.35 13.72
C ASN A 215 -15.28 -27.83 13.94
N ASN A 216 -14.90 -26.71 13.30
CA ASN A 216 -13.59 -26.09 13.50
C ASN A 216 -13.30 -25.87 15.00
N LEU A 217 -12.08 -26.18 15.46
CA LEU A 217 -11.71 -26.10 16.88
C LEU A 217 -11.97 -24.72 17.49
N THR A 218 -11.67 -23.64 16.74
CA THR A 218 -11.92 -22.26 17.19
C THR A 218 -13.40 -21.96 17.46
N LEU A 219 -14.33 -22.66 16.79
CA LEU A 219 -15.77 -22.52 17.00
C LEU A 219 -16.26 -23.37 18.18
N THR A 220 -15.73 -24.59 18.33
CA THR A 220 -16.18 -25.54 19.36
C THR A 220 -15.57 -25.28 20.73
N ALA A 221 -14.37 -24.68 20.79
CA ALA A 221 -13.70 -24.26 22.03
C ALA A 221 -13.83 -22.75 22.28
N ALA A 222 -14.96 -22.16 21.90
CA ALA A 222 -15.13 -20.71 21.90
C ALA A 222 -15.47 -20.10 23.28
N ASP A 223 -15.81 -20.91 24.28
CA ASP A 223 -16.15 -20.46 25.64
C ASP A 223 -14.97 -19.80 26.38
N LEU A 224 -15.27 -19.25 27.54
CA LEU A 224 -14.31 -18.50 28.33
C LEU A 224 -13.26 -19.42 28.96
N ALA A 225 -13.69 -20.57 29.50
CA ALA A 225 -12.84 -21.54 30.17
C ALA A 225 -11.66 -21.99 29.29
N HIS A 226 -11.90 -22.29 28.02
CA HIS A 226 -10.84 -22.72 27.09
C HIS A 226 -9.87 -21.60 26.68
N ARG A 227 -10.20 -20.33 26.93
CA ARG A 227 -9.39 -19.17 26.50
C ARG A 227 -8.48 -18.61 27.60
N MET A 228 -8.77 -18.86 28.88
CA MET A 228 -8.07 -18.19 29.99
C MET A 228 -6.57 -18.45 29.99
N ASP A 229 -6.15 -19.72 29.90
CA ASP A 229 -4.73 -20.06 29.90
C ASP A 229 -3.98 -19.49 28.69
N GLY A 230 -4.56 -19.58 27.49
CA GLY A 230 -3.97 -19.00 26.30
C GLY A 230 -3.87 -17.47 26.38
N THR A 231 -4.88 -16.81 26.97
CA THR A 231 -4.88 -15.37 27.20
C THR A 231 -3.80 -14.94 28.18
N ARG A 232 -3.73 -15.60 29.34
CA ARG A 232 -2.68 -15.39 30.34
C ARG A 232 -1.30 -15.53 29.71
N LEU A 233 -1.07 -16.60 28.95
CA LEU A 233 0.21 -16.85 28.31
C LEU A 233 0.55 -15.82 27.22
N CYS A 234 -0.44 -15.22 26.54
CA CYS A 234 -0.21 -14.12 25.61
C CYS A 234 0.40 -12.90 26.33
N PHE A 235 -0.20 -12.48 27.45
CA PHE A 235 0.32 -11.37 28.26
C PHE A 235 1.72 -11.67 28.79
N GLU A 236 1.92 -12.84 29.39
CA GLU A 236 3.23 -13.27 29.91
C GLU A 236 4.29 -13.33 28.81
N THR A 237 3.93 -13.78 27.60
CA THR A 237 4.85 -13.85 26.46
C THR A 237 5.31 -12.45 26.03
N VAL A 238 4.39 -11.50 25.90
CA VAL A 238 4.77 -10.13 25.53
C VAL A 238 5.65 -9.51 26.60
N ALA A 239 5.31 -9.70 27.88
CA ALA A 239 6.09 -9.20 29.00
C ALA A 239 7.49 -9.82 29.11
N ARG A 240 7.64 -11.08 28.69
CA ARG A 240 8.94 -11.77 28.66
C ARG A 240 9.93 -11.14 27.69
N TYR A 241 9.44 -10.62 26.56
CA TYR A 241 10.30 -10.13 25.48
C TYR A 241 10.32 -8.60 25.34
N LEU A 242 9.45 -7.89 26.05
CA LEU A 242 9.40 -6.43 26.04
C LEU A 242 9.31 -5.89 27.46
N GLU A 243 10.25 -5.02 27.79
CA GLU A 243 10.24 -4.23 29.02
C GLU A 243 9.05 -3.26 29.07
N PRO A 244 8.59 -2.85 30.27
CA PRO A 244 7.59 -1.79 30.40
C PRO A 244 7.95 -0.54 29.60
N GLY A 245 7.02 -0.07 28.76
CA GLY A 245 7.20 1.15 27.96
C GLY A 245 6.39 1.15 26.66
N PRO A 246 6.56 2.19 25.83
CA PRO A 246 5.72 2.44 24.65
C PRO A 246 5.65 1.27 23.66
N ARG A 247 6.76 0.53 23.48
CA ARG A 247 6.80 -0.64 22.59
C ARG A 247 5.97 -1.79 23.13
N ARG A 248 6.08 -2.09 24.43
CA ARG A 248 5.24 -3.10 25.08
C ARG A 248 3.77 -2.70 25.00
N ASP A 249 3.46 -1.46 25.30
CA ASP A 249 2.08 -0.95 25.27
C ASP A 249 1.45 -1.04 23.89
N GLN A 250 2.22 -0.77 22.82
CA GLN A 250 1.75 -0.95 21.44
C GLN A 250 1.31 -2.38 21.15
N ILE A 251 2.08 -3.37 21.63
CA ILE A 251 1.80 -4.79 21.41
C ILE A 251 0.70 -5.30 22.35
N MET A 252 0.77 -4.92 23.63
CA MET A 252 -0.22 -5.26 24.66
C MET A 252 -1.61 -4.74 24.32
N ARG A 253 -1.71 -3.58 23.66
CA ARG A 253 -3.00 -3.00 23.25
C ARG A 253 -3.89 -4.02 22.55
N ARG A 254 -3.33 -4.76 21.59
CA ARG A 254 -4.07 -5.77 20.84
C ARG A 254 -4.62 -6.87 21.76
N HIS A 255 -3.84 -7.30 22.74
CA HIS A 255 -4.25 -8.33 23.72
C HIS A 255 -5.30 -7.81 24.71
N VAL A 256 -5.16 -6.55 25.13
CA VAL A 256 -6.16 -5.89 25.98
C VAL A 256 -7.49 -5.75 25.24
N GLU A 257 -7.49 -5.24 24.00
CA GLU A 257 -8.73 -5.03 23.25
C GLU A 257 -9.42 -6.38 22.90
N TRP A 258 -8.66 -7.39 22.47
CA TRP A 258 -9.24 -8.60 21.86
C TRP A 258 -9.32 -9.82 22.77
N GLU A 259 -8.39 -9.99 23.71
CA GLU A 259 -8.34 -11.15 24.62
C GLU A 259 -8.81 -10.80 26.03
N LEU A 260 -8.78 -9.51 26.41
CA LEU A 260 -9.32 -9.03 27.68
C LEU A 260 -10.73 -8.45 27.50
N CYS A 261 -10.86 -7.28 26.86
CA CYS A 261 -12.12 -6.54 26.76
C CYS A 261 -13.16 -7.21 25.86
N GLY A 262 -12.73 -7.83 24.75
CA GLY A 262 -13.61 -8.57 23.84
C GLY A 262 -14.39 -9.69 24.54
N PRO A 263 -13.72 -10.66 25.21
CA PRO A 263 -14.38 -11.72 25.97
C PRO A 263 -15.23 -11.21 27.13
N LEU A 264 -14.83 -10.13 27.82
CA LEU A 264 -15.67 -9.51 28.84
C LEU A 264 -17.03 -9.07 28.31
N ARG A 265 -17.09 -8.51 27.10
CA ARG A 265 -18.37 -8.13 26.47
C ARG A 265 -19.13 -9.32 25.90
N ALA A 266 -18.43 -10.24 25.23
CA ALA A 266 -19.07 -11.23 24.37
C ALA A 266 -19.36 -12.56 25.05
N LEU A 267 -18.55 -12.95 26.05
CA LEU A 267 -18.54 -14.28 26.65
C LEU A 267 -18.88 -14.27 28.13
N LEU A 268 -18.32 -13.35 28.92
CA LEU A 268 -18.59 -13.29 30.36
C LEU A 268 -20.11 -13.24 30.69
N PRO A 269 -20.98 -12.52 29.95
CA PRO A 269 -22.42 -12.52 30.20
C PRO A 269 -23.13 -13.86 29.94
N ARG A 270 -22.46 -14.82 29.30
CA ARG A 270 -23.00 -16.16 29.02
C ARG A 270 -22.72 -17.14 30.15
N GLU A 271 -21.76 -16.83 31.02
CA GLU A 271 -21.41 -17.65 32.17
C GLU A 271 -22.45 -17.48 33.28
N SER A 272 -22.53 -18.45 34.20
CA SER A 272 -23.30 -18.26 35.42
C SER A 272 -22.71 -17.10 36.23
N GLU A 273 -23.56 -16.38 36.98
CA GLU A 273 -23.10 -15.23 37.77
C GLU A 273 -22.02 -15.65 38.78
N GLN A 274 -22.18 -16.83 39.38
CA GLN A 274 -21.21 -17.41 40.28
C GLN A 274 -19.85 -17.64 39.58
N GLU A 275 -19.82 -18.31 38.42
CA GLU A 275 -18.56 -18.53 37.69
C GLU A 275 -17.94 -17.23 37.20
N ALA A 276 -18.76 -16.30 36.69
CA ALA A 276 -18.30 -14.98 36.27
C ALA A 276 -17.61 -14.25 37.43
N ARG A 277 -18.21 -14.27 38.62
CA ARG A 277 -17.73 -13.55 39.81
C ARG A 277 -16.53 -14.22 40.48
N GLU A 278 -16.59 -15.52 40.67
CA GLU A 278 -15.62 -16.26 41.50
C GLU A 278 -14.41 -16.75 40.70
N ARG A 279 -14.60 -17.09 39.41
CA ARG A 279 -13.54 -17.68 38.57
C ARG A 279 -12.94 -16.67 37.62
N PHE A 280 -13.75 -16.03 36.78
CA PHE A 280 -13.23 -15.28 35.63
C PHE A 280 -12.88 -13.83 35.97
N PHE A 281 -13.76 -13.12 36.68
CA PHE A 281 -13.56 -11.71 37.02
C PHE A 281 -12.25 -11.42 37.76
N PRO A 282 -11.79 -12.23 38.74
CA PRO A 282 -10.51 -12.01 39.41
C PRO A 282 -9.31 -12.03 38.45
N GLU A 283 -9.31 -12.93 37.45
CA GLU A 283 -8.23 -13.00 36.46
C GLU A 283 -8.22 -11.78 35.54
N PHE A 284 -9.37 -11.37 35.00
CA PHE A 284 -9.49 -10.16 34.20
C PHE A 284 -9.02 -8.91 34.96
N ARG A 285 -9.37 -8.81 36.24
CA ARG A 285 -8.93 -7.73 37.11
C ARG A 285 -7.43 -7.77 37.35
N HIS A 286 -6.86 -8.95 37.55
CA HIS A 286 -5.42 -9.11 37.65
C HIS A 286 -4.73 -8.62 36.37
N TRP A 287 -5.16 -9.05 35.18
CA TRP A 287 -4.56 -8.59 33.92
C TRP A 287 -4.72 -7.09 33.68
N ALA A 288 -5.87 -6.52 34.00
CA ALA A 288 -6.12 -5.08 33.89
C ALA A 288 -5.19 -4.24 34.77
N ARG A 289 -4.81 -4.76 35.95
CA ARG A 289 -3.89 -4.08 36.88
C ARG A 289 -2.42 -4.32 36.53
N THR A 290 -2.08 -5.51 36.08
CA THR A 290 -0.69 -5.91 35.81
C THR A 290 -0.19 -5.41 34.45
N TRP A 291 -1.04 -5.46 33.41
CA TRP A 291 -0.59 -5.31 32.02
C TRP A 291 -1.05 -4.03 31.34
N VAL A 292 -2.10 -3.37 31.83
CA VAL A 292 -2.54 -2.09 31.28
C VAL A 292 -1.79 -0.99 32.02
N SER A 293 -0.84 -0.33 31.36
CA SER A 293 -0.21 0.88 31.87
C SER A 293 -1.17 2.08 31.75
N ASP A 294 -0.89 3.19 32.44
CA ASP A 294 -1.71 4.40 32.26
C ASP A 294 -1.57 5.00 30.85
N ALA A 295 -0.40 4.91 30.24
CA ALA A 295 -0.20 5.33 28.86
C ALA A 295 -1.01 4.46 27.88
N LEU A 296 -1.08 3.15 28.10
CA LEU A 296 -1.94 2.26 27.32
C LEU A 296 -3.41 2.55 27.58
N PHE A 297 -3.81 2.75 28.83
CA PHE A 297 -5.18 3.09 29.21
C PHE A 297 -5.71 4.31 28.43
N GLN A 298 -4.94 5.40 28.32
CA GLN A 298 -5.34 6.58 27.53
C GLN A 298 -5.49 6.29 26.03
N ARG A 299 -4.87 5.22 25.53
CA ARG A 299 -4.90 4.83 24.11
C ARG A 299 -6.07 3.91 23.76
N LEU A 300 -6.74 3.32 24.74
CA LEU A 300 -7.94 2.50 24.55
C LEU A 300 -9.14 3.36 24.11
N ASP A 301 -10.13 2.74 23.50
CA ASP A 301 -11.41 3.40 23.21
C ASP A 301 -12.23 3.61 24.50
N ALA A 302 -13.33 4.37 24.44
CA ALA A 302 -14.13 4.65 25.64
C ALA A 302 -14.76 3.37 26.25
N PRO A 303 -15.35 2.44 25.47
CA PRO A 303 -15.88 1.20 26.03
C PRO A 303 -14.82 0.35 26.75
N ASP A 304 -13.62 0.20 26.19
CA ASP A 304 -12.53 -0.56 26.83
C ASP A 304 -11.98 0.18 28.05
N ARG A 305 -11.79 1.51 27.99
CA ARG A 305 -11.37 2.30 29.17
C ARG A 305 -12.34 2.15 30.33
N LEU A 306 -13.64 2.20 30.05
CA LEU A 306 -14.67 2.01 31.08
C LEU A 306 -14.52 0.63 31.74
N LEU A 307 -14.41 -0.44 30.95
CA LEU A 307 -14.21 -1.79 31.50
C LEU A 307 -12.93 -1.90 32.32
N ILE A 308 -11.79 -1.39 31.82
CA ILE A 308 -10.53 -1.42 32.56
C ILE A 308 -10.63 -0.63 33.86
N GLN A 309 -11.28 0.54 33.86
CA GLN A 309 -11.48 1.34 35.07
C GLN A 309 -12.32 0.59 36.10
N LEU A 310 -13.42 -0.03 35.68
CA LEU A 310 -14.30 -0.81 36.57
C LEU A 310 -13.61 -2.06 37.11
N LEU A 311 -12.83 -2.77 36.29
CA LEU A 311 -11.99 -3.90 36.74
C LEU A 311 -10.97 -3.43 37.78
N ARG A 312 -10.23 -2.34 37.50
CA ARG A 312 -9.26 -1.76 38.43
C ARG A 312 -9.93 -1.35 39.75
N ALA A 313 -11.18 -0.91 39.71
CA ALA A 313 -11.98 -0.50 40.86
C ALA A 313 -12.74 -1.66 41.55
N ASP A 314 -12.63 -2.90 41.06
CA ASP A 314 -13.31 -4.08 41.64
C ASP A 314 -14.85 -4.01 41.59
N ARG A 315 -15.39 -3.44 40.50
CA ARG A 315 -16.82 -3.14 40.32
C ARG A 315 -17.50 -4.19 39.45
N PHE A 316 -17.71 -5.39 40.00
CA PHE A 316 -18.28 -6.53 39.26
C PHE A 316 -19.65 -6.24 38.64
N GLU A 317 -20.58 -5.70 39.43
CA GLU A 317 -21.97 -5.45 38.97
C GLU A 317 -22.00 -4.44 37.80
N GLU A 318 -21.17 -3.40 37.86
CA GLU A 318 -21.03 -2.42 36.80
C GLU A 318 -20.35 -3.00 35.56
N VAL A 319 -19.34 -3.87 35.70
CA VAL A 319 -18.75 -4.61 34.57
C VAL A 319 -19.81 -5.46 33.88
N MET A 320 -20.62 -6.21 34.64
CA MET A 320 -21.71 -7.02 34.10
C MET A 320 -22.77 -6.15 33.41
N THR A 321 -23.06 -4.97 33.96
CA THR A 321 -23.98 -4.00 33.36
C THR A 321 -23.47 -3.51 32.01
N VAL A 322 -22.21 -3.10 31.92
CA VAL A 322 -21.58 -2.67 30.66
C VAL A 322 -21.54 -3.81 29.65
N ALA A 323 -21.14 -5.01 30.08
CA ALA A 323 -21.03 -6.17 29.21
C ALA A 323 -22.37 -6.59 28.61
N ARG A 324 -23.43 -6.66 29.42
CA ARG A 324 -24.80 -7.01 28.98
C ARG A 324 -25.41 -5.96 28.05
N ASN A 325 -25.04 -4.69 28.20
CA ASN A 325 -25.59 -3.58 27.42
C ASN A 325 -24.70 -3.09 26.27
N ALA A 326 -23.54 -3.72 26.03
CA ALA A 326 -22.52 -3.24 25.09
C ALA A 326 -23.07 -2.87 23.69
N GLY A 327 -23.99 -3.68 23.14
CA GLY A 327 -24.60 -3.42 21.83
C GLY A 327 -25.52 -2.19 21.80
N ARG A 328 -26.23 -1.90 22.91
CA ARG A 328 -27.06 -0.70 23.06
C ARG A 328 -26.19 0.52 23.31
N ASP A 329 -25.19 0.38 24.19
CA ASP A 329 -24.37 1.49 24.63
C ASP A 329 -23.46 2.02 23.50
N GLY A 330 -22.99 1.13 22.62
CA GLY A 330 -22.23 1.53 21.42
C GLY A 330 -23.01 2.39 20.41
N ARG A 331 -24.34 2.55 20.56
CA ARG A 331 -25.18 3.39 19.70
C ARG A 331 -25.56 4.73 20.33
N ARG A 332 -25.02 5.02 21.52
CA ARG A 332 -25.34 6.27 22.24
C ARG A 332 -24.60 7.44 21.60
N GLY A 333 -25.25 8.60 21.64
CA GLY A 333 -24.67 9.84 21.14
C GLY A 333 -23.58 10.42 22.04
N HIS A 334 -23.24 11.68 21.76
CA HIS A 334 -22.14 12.36 22.40
C HIS A 334 -22.57 13.72 22.97
N LEU A 335 -21.86 14.18 23.99
CA LEU A 335 -21.94 15.53 24.54
C LEU A 335 -20.65 16.28 24.20
N VAL A 336 -20.79 17.45 23.58
CA VAL A 336 -19.66 18.38 23.42
C VAL A 336 -19.71 19.40 24.55
N GLU A 337 -18.63 19.49 25.32
CA GLU A 337 -18.50 20.43 26.43
C GLU A 337 -17.07 20.99 26.46
N LYS A 338 -16.93 22.32 26.30
CA LYS A 338 -15.64 23.03 26.35
C LYS A 338 -14.57 22.44 25.41
N GLY A 339 -14.96 22.12 24.17
CA GLY A 339 -14.05 21.56 23.15
C GLY A 339 -13.66 20.10 23.36
N ARG A 340 -14.29 19.41 24.32
CA ARG A 340 -14.17 17.96 24.52
C ARG A 340 -15.45 17.26 24.14
N VAL A 341 -15.33 16.00 23.74
CA VAL A 341 -16.46 15.16 23.34
C VAL A 341 -16.53 13.95 24.25
N TYR A 342 -17.67 13.75 24.89
CA TYR A 342 -17.92 12.66 25.82
C TYR A 342 -18.99 11.72 25.28
N TRP A 343 -18.72 10.42 25.32
CA TRP A 343 -19.71 9.38 25.04
C TRP A 343 -20.77 9.35 26.14
N LEU A 344 -22.05 9.49 25.77
CA LEU A 344 -23.19 9.60 26.70
C LEU A 344 -23.64 8.25 27.28
N HIS A 345 -22.69 7.52 27.87
CA HIS A 345 -22.96 6.28 28.60
C HIS A 345 -23.70 6.57 29.92
N PRO A 346 -24.56 5.67 30.44
CA PRO A 346 -25.28 5.89 31.71
C PRO A 346 -24.39 6.17 32.93
N PHE A 347 -23.16 5.65 32.94
CA PHE A 347 -22.19 5.91 34.00
C PHE A 347 -21.42 7.24 33.86
N PHE A 348 -21.60 7.97 32.76
CA PHE A 348 -20.98 9.28 32.61
C PHE A 348 -21.59 10.25 33.61
N ARG A 349 -20.76 10.75 34.55
CA ARG A 349 -21.15 11.62 35.67
C ARG A 349 -22.21 11.03 36.61
N ASP A 350 -22.35 9.71 36.61
CA ASP A 350 -23.10 9.02 37.67
C ASP A 350 -22.25 8.96 38.95
N HIS A 351 -22.70 9.67 39.98
CA HIS A 351 -22.01 9.71 41.27
C HIS A 351 -21.90 8.34 41.94
N ALA A 352 -22.84 7.41 41.69
CA ALA A 352 -22.80 6.07 42.28
C ALA A 352 -21.75 5.16 41.62
N ALA A 353 -21.55 5.31 40.31
CA ALA A 353 -20.53 4.59 39.56
C ALA A 353 -19.11 5.12 39.86
N ALA A 354 -18.98 6.41 40.20
CA ALA A 354 -17.70 7.07 40.53
C ALA A 354 -16.61 6.88 39.46
N VAL A 355 -17.01 6.86 38.18
CA VAL A 355 -16.10 6.69 37.04
C VAL A 355 -15.62 8.06 36.54
N PRO A 356 -14.30 8.30 36.38
CA PRO A 356 -13.79 9.57 35.87
C PRO A 356 -14.20 9.88 34.42
N ASP A 357 -14.45 11.16 34.12
CA ASP A 357 -14.84 11.66 32.78
C ASP A 357 -13.89 11.20 31.65
N VAL A 358 -12.60 10.99 31.95
CA VAL A 358 -11.60 10.50 30.98
C VAL A 358 -11.94 9.12 30.40
N CYS A 359 -12.76 8.31 31.08
CA CYS A 359 -13.22 7.02 30.54
C CYS A 359 -14.22 7.19 29.38
N PHE A 360 -14.87 8.35 29.32
CA PHE A 360 -15.91 8.67 28.34
C PHE A 360 -15.41 9.66 27.27
N ASP A 361 -14.23 10.27 27.47
CA ASP A 361 -13.64 11.25 26.56
C ASP A 361 -13.26 10.60 25.22
N VAL A 362 -14.01 10.88 24.16
CA VAL A 362 -13.78 10.42 22.78
C VAL A 362 -13.29 11.54 21.87
N THR A 363 -12.84 12.66 22.44
CA THR A 363 -12.49 13.88 21.70
C THR A 363 -11.66 13.53 20.47
N ASP A 364 -10.52 12.85 20.63
CA ASP A 364 -9.58 12.51 19.55
C ASP A 364 -9.91 11.24 18.75
N ARG A 365 -11.13 10.70 18.88
CA ARG A 365 -11.50 9.38 18.33
C ARG A 365 -12.58 9.42 17.26
N LEU A 366 -13.34 10.50 17.17
CA LEU A 366 -14.41 10.63 16.19
C LEU A 366 -13.84 10.88 14.79
N PRO A 367 -14.22 10.07 13.79
CA PRO A 367 -13.70 10.20 12.44
C PRO A 367 -14.26 11.44 11.74
N VAL A 368 -13.49 11.95 10.78
CA VAL A 368 -13.93 13.02 9.88
C VAL A 368 -14.45 12.41 8.59
N GLN A 369 -15.65 12.80 8.19
CA GLN A 369 -16.19 12.55 6.86
C GLN A 369 -15.98 13.79 6.01
N HIS A 370 -15.61 13.58 4.74
CA HIS A 370 -15.48 14.67 3.78
C HIS A 370 -15.76 14.16 2.36
N TYR A 371 -16.12 15.09 1.48
CA TYR A 371 -16.35 14.82 0.07
C TYR A 371 -16.07 16.07 -0.76
N LEU A 372 -15.32 15.92 -1.85
CA LEU A 372 -15.07 16.99 -2.82
C LEU A 372 -16.14 16.93 -3.93
N GLU A 373 -17.00 17.93 -4.02
CA GLU A 373 -18.09 17.98 -5.00
C GLU A 373 -17.63 18.65 -6.31
N ALA A 374 -16.84 19.72 -6.22
CA ALA A 374 -16.31 20.40 -7.39
C ALA A 374 -14.95 21.04 -7.13
N ALA A 375 -14.12 21.11 -8.16
CA ALA A 375 -12.86 21.83 -8.19
C ALA A 375 -12.68 22.51 -9.55
N SER A 376 -12.70 23.84 -9.59
CA SER A 376 -12.65 24.61 -10.84
C SER A 376 -11.85 25.90 -10.70
N TRP A 377 -11.32 26.40 -11.81
CA TRP A 377 -10.60 27.68 -11.83
C TRP A 377 -11.56 28.84 -12.01
N HIS A 378 -11.47 29.83 -11.12
CA HIS A 378 -12.09 31.15 -11.27
C HIS A 378 -10.98 32.20 -11.37
N GLY A 379 -10.73 32.69 -12.58
CA GLY A 379 -9.60 33.59 -12.83
C GLY A 379 -8.26 32.88 -12.59
N GLY A 380 -7.51 33.35 -11.58
CA GLY A 380 -6.25 32.74 -11.13
C GLY A 380 -6.39 31.82 -9.91
N ALA A 381 -7.57 31.79 -9.28
CA ALA A 381 -7.81 31.03 -8.05
C ALA A 381 -8.49 29.69 -8.34
N LEU A 382 -8.06 28.65 -7.63
CA LEU A 382 -8.70 27.34 -7.65
C LEU A 382 -9.80 27.31 -6.60
N ARG A 383 -11.06 27.26 -7.03
CA ARG A 383 -12.21 27.13 -6.15
C ARG A 383 -12.53 25.67 -5.90
N LEU A 384 -12.67 25.31 -4.63
CA LEU A 384 -13.09 24.00 -4.16
C LEU A 384 -14.46 24.13 -3.49
N ALA A 385 -15.37 23.20 -3.79
CA ALA A 385 -16.65 23.08 -3.12
C ALA A 385 -16.86 21.63 -2.65
N GLY A 386 -17.42 21.47 -1.46
CA GLY A 386 -17.70 20.16 -0.89
C GLY A 386 -18.29 20.26 0.50
N HIS A 387 -18.25 19.15 1.23
CA HIS A 387 -18.71 19.11 2.62
C HIS A 387 -17.73 18.34 3.49
N ALA A 388 -17.69 18.69 4.78
CA ALA A 388 -16.92 17.95 5.78
C ALA A 388 -17.49 18.12 7.18
N TYR A 389 -17.52 17.03 7.96
CA TYR A 389 -18.04 17.02 9.33
C TYR A 389 -17.31 15.98 10.20
N ILE A 390 -17.34 16.19 11.51
CA ILE A 390 -16.88 15.21 12.50
C ILE A 390 -18.11 14.36 12.86
N GLU A 391 -18.00 13.03 12.80
CA GLU A 391 -19.13 12.14 13.12
C GLU A 391 -19.66 12.40 14.54
N ASP A 392 -20.99 12.40 14.66
CA ASP A 392 -21.75 12.59 15.90
C ASP A 392 -21.53 13.93 16.63
N ILE A 393 -20.95 14.91 15.94
CA ILE A 393 -20.89 16.30 16.39
C ILE A 393 -21.75 17.14 15.46
N ASP A 394 -22.75 17.84 16.01
CA ASP A 394 -23.55 18.78 15.22
C ASP A 394 -22.65 19.88 14.63
N ALA A 395 -22.84 20.19 13.35
CA ALA A 395 -22.07 21.19 12.60
C ALA A 395 -22.52 22.63 12.96
N LEU A 396 -22.56 22.93 14.26
CA LEU A 396 -22.82 24.25 14.82
C LEU A 396 -21.52 25.06 14.81
N ASP A 397 -21.62 26.32 14.39
CA ASP A 397 -20.51 27.25 14.20
C ASP A 397 -19.35 26.65 13.38
N PRO A 398 -19.62 26.17 12.14
CA PRO A 398 -18.61 25.51 11.32
C PRO A 398 -17.51 26.52 10.96
N ALA A 399 -16.28 26.18 11.31
CA ALA A 399 -15.09 26.99 11.06
C ALA A 399 -14.03 26.18 10.29
N THR A 400 -14.47 25.40 9.31
CA THR A 400 -13.59 24.58 8.49
C THR A 400 -12.58 25.45 7.74
N GLU A 401 -11.32 25.04 7.72
CA GLU A 401 -10.22 25.71 7.00
C GLU A 401 -9.58 24.76 5.98
N ILE A 402 -9.06 25.30 4.88
CA ILE A 402 -8.11 24.60 4.03
C ILE A 402 -6.71 24.77 4.62
N VAL A 403 -5.97 23.67 4.75
CA VAL A 403 -4.59 23.67 5.24
C VAL A 403 -3.68 23.12 4.15
N LEU A 404 -2.77 23.94 3.63
CA LEU A 404 -1.77 23.54 2.65
C LEU A 404 -0.45 23.22 3.35
N ARG A 405 0.08 22.02 3.09
CA ARG A 405 1.39 21.58 3.58
C ARG A 405 2.33 21.32 2.41
N LYS A 406 3.49 21.98 2.40
CA LYS A 406 4.52 21.72 1.39
C LYS A 406 5.14 20.34 1.62
N TYR A 407 5.22 19.51 0.59
CA TYR A 407 5.77 18.16 0.68
C TYR A 407 7.28 18.19 0.95
N ARG A 408 7.74 17.39 1.92
CA ARG A 408 9.16 17.26 2.31
C ARG A 408 9.84 18.61 2.59
N ALA A 409 9.14 19.54 3.23
CA ALA A 409 9.70 20.79 3.70
C ALA A 409 9.26 21.02 5.15
N ASP A 410 10.19 21.49 5.99
CA ASP A 410 9.89 21.97 7.33
C ASP A 410 9.47 23.44 7.24
N ARG A 411 8.28 23.67 6.68
CA ARG A 411 7.69 25.01 6.47
C ARG A 411 6.38 25.11 7.24
N PRO A 412 6.05 26.29 7.80
CA PRO A 412 4.72 26.55 8.35
C PRO A 412 3.59 26.18 7.38
N GLU A 413 2.49 25.69 7.94
CA GLU A 413 1.28 25.40 7.17
C GLU A 413 0.64 26.70 6.70
N VAL A 414 0.11 26.71 5.48
CA VAL A 414 -0.69 27.83 4.98
C VAL A 414 -2.17 27.51 5.24
N ARG A 415 -2.87 28.40 5.93
CA ARG A 415 -4.28 28.23 6.29
C ARG A 415 -5.14 29.23 5.54
N LEU A 416 -6.17 28.72 4.87
CA LEU A 416 -7.10 29.52 4.08
C LEU A 416 -8.52 29.36 4.63
N PRO A 417 -9.27 30.47 4.79
CA PRO A 417 -10.63 30.41 5.27
C PRO A 417 -11.53 29.69 4.26
N THR A 418 -12.62 29.12 4.75
CA THR A 418 -13.73 28.67 3.90
C THR A 418 -14.97 29.49 4.19
N THR A 419 -15.87 29.55 3.22
CA THR A 419 -17.22 30.09 3.41
C THR A 419 -18.17 28.91 3.66
N PRO A 420 -18.74 28.78 4.88
CA PRO A 420 -19.73 27.76 5.16
C PRO A 420 -20.97 27.93 4.27
N CYS A 421 -21.55 26.84 3.82
CA CYS A 421 -22.76 26.84 3.03
C CYS A 421 -23.61 25.59 3.34
N LEU A 422 -24.85 25.59 2.85
CA LEU A 422 -25.66 24.39 2.86
C LEU A 422 -24.97 23.30 2.04
N SER A 423 -24.98 22.06 2.54
CA SER A 423 -24.54 20.92 1.73
C SER A 423 -25.43 20.79 0.49
N ALA A 424 -24.83 20.64 -0.69
CA ALA A 424 -25.58 20.47 -1.94
C ALA A 424 -26.26 19.10 -2.01
N ASN A 425 -25.72 18.11 -1.28
CA ASN A 425 -26.24 16.75 -1.22
C ASN A 425 -26.83 16.43 0.17
N PRO A 426 -27.91 15.62 0.25
CA PRO A 426 -28.41 15.11 1.51
C PRO A 426 -27.33 14.30 2.24
N LEU A 427 -27.02 14.69 3.47
CA LEU A 427 -26.04 13.98 4.31
C LEU A 427 -26.73 12.94 5.22
N PRO A 428 -26.05 11.84 5.56
CA PRO A 428 -26.63 10.80 6.40
C PRO A 428 -26.91 11.32 7.83
N GLY A 429 -28.13 11.09 8.33
CA GLY A 429 -28.55 11.40 9.69
C GLY A 429 -30.04 11.80 9.77
N GLU A 430 -30.74 11.32 10.80
CA GLU A 430 -32.07 11.82 11.14
C GLU A 430 -31.95 13.25 11.68
N GLY A 431 -32.07 14.27 10.81
CA GLY A 431 -32.20 15.69 11.21
C GLY A 431 -31.21 16.67 10.57
N ARG A 432 -31.28 17.94 11.00
CA ARG A 432 -30.49 19.09 10.52
C ARG A 432 -29.01 19.11 10.99
N ARG A 433 -28.51 17.99 11.52
CA ARG A 433 -27.21 17.89 12.22
C ARG A 433 -26.01 18.41 11.40
N TYR A 434 -25.95 18.05 10.12
CA TYR A 434 -24.85 18.40 9.22
C TYR A 434 -25.26 19.40 8.14
N GLU A 435 -26.39 20.09 8.31
CA GLU A 435 -26.95 20.98 7.29
C GLU A 435 -25.97 22.08 6.87
N MET A 436 -25.14 22.56 7.82
CA MET A 436 -24.11 23.58 7.61
C MET A 436 -22.69 23.02 7.41
N ALA A 437 -22.55 21.73 7.09
CA ALA A 437 -21.25 21.09 6.85
C ALA A 437 -20.66 21.39 5.46
N GLY A 438 -21.41 22.07 4.58
CA GLY A 438 -20.93 22.49 3.26
C GLY A 438 -19.91 23.61 3.36
N PHE A 439 -18.97 23.66 2.42
CA PHE A 439 -17.99 24.73 2.34
C PHE A 439 -17.62 25.07 0.89
N ILE A 440 -17.22 26.32 0.71
CA ILE A 440 -16.53 26.82 -0.49
C ILE A 440 -15.21 27.42 -0.06
N ALA A 441 -14.13 27.07 -0.75
CA ALA A 441 -12.80 27.60 -0.51
C ALA A 441 -12.18 28.08 -1.82
N GLU A 442 -11.40 29.15 -1.77
CA GLU A 442 -10.62 29.64 -2.90
C GLU A 442 -9.14 29.62 -2.55
N ILE A 443 -8.36 28.93 -3.37
CA ILE A 443 -6.90 28.85 -3.25
C ILE A 443 -6.34 29.68 -4.40
N ASP A 444 -5.90 30.90 -4.14
CA ASP A 444 -5.17 31.70 -5.11
C ASP A 444 -3.66 31.44 -4.95
N PRO A 445 -3.00 30.70 -5.85
CA PRO A 445 -1.58 30.41 -5.71
C PRO A 445 -0.69 31.66 -5.75
N ALA A 446 -1.19 32.80 -6.24
CA ALA A 446 -0.45 34.06 -6.26
C ALA A 446 -0.43 34.77 -4.91
N THR A 447 -1.36 34.48 -4.00
CA THR A 447 -1.52 35.21 -2.72
C THR A 447 -1.83 34.32 -1.52
N ALA A 448 -1.92 32.99 -1.68
CA ALA A 448 -2.39 32.09 -0.63
C ALA A 448 -1.52 32.10 0.65
N ASP A 449 -0.22 32.41 0.55
CA ASP A 449 0.67 32.45 1.71
C ASP A 449 0.65 33.83 2.37
N GLY A 450 -0.44 34.17 3.07
CA GLY A 450 -0.55 35.45 3.78
C GLY A 450 -0.44 36.67 2.88
N GLY A 451 -0.84 36.56 1.61
CA GLY A 451 -0.70 37.59 0.58
C GLY A 451 0.49 37.38 -0.36
N ALA A 452 1.40 36.45 -0.06
CA ALA A 452 2.52 36.06 -0.91
C ALA A 452 2.18 34.84 -1.80
N PRO A 453 2.88 34.64 -2.93
CA PRO A 453 2.68 33.48 -3.77
C PRO A 453 3.18 32.19 -3.11
N LEU A 454 2.51 31.08 -3.42
CA LEU A 454 2.98 29.75 -3.06
C LEU A 454 4.34 29.50 -3.74
N GLU A 455 5.30 29.05 -2.96
CA GLU A 455 6.60 28.65 -3.52
C GLU A 455 6.45 27.45 -4.45
N ARG A 456 7.37 27.37 -5.41
CA ARG A 456 7.53 26.19 -6.26
C ARG A 456 7.71 24.92 -5.43
N GLY A 457 7.06 23.85 -5.86
CA GLY A 457 7.03 22.55 -5.19
C GLY A 457 5.64 21.92 -5.13
N LEU A 458 5.58 20.79 -4.44
CA LEU A 458 4.36 20.01 -4.26
C LEU A 458 3.66 20.41 -2.97
N TRP A 459 2.37 20.70 -3.05
CA TRP A 459 1.53 21.13 -1.94
C TRP A 459 0.38 20.14 -1.72
N ASN A 460 0.28 19.63 -0.50
CA ASN A 460 -0.79 18.74 -0.08
C ASN A 460 -1.93 19.53 0.55
N ILE A 461 -3.16 19.20 0.18
CA ILE A 461 -4.38 19.88 0.66
C ILE A 461 -5.04 19.08 1.80
N TYR A 462 -5.20 19.71 2.95
CA TYR A 462 -5.92 19.15 4.09
C TYR A 462 -7.14 20.02 4.39
N LEU A 463 -8.11 19.44 5.09
CA LEU A 463 -9.20 20.17 5.74
C LEU A 463 -8.97 20.12 7.24
N ASP A 464 -9.04 21.27 7.91
CA ASP A 464 -9.19 21.34 9.36
C ASP A 464 -10.65 21.59 9.69
N VAL A 465 -11.39 20.52 9.97
CA VAL A 465 -12.83 20.55 10.20
C VAL A 465 -13.09 20.94 11.64
N ARG A 466 -13.87 22.01 11.85
CA ARG A 466 -14.18 22.54 13.17
C ARG A 466 -15.68 22.60 13.41
N ALA A 467 -16.10 22.10 14.56
CA ALA A 467 -17.47 22.19 15.05
C ALA A 467 -17.47 22.23 16.58
N GLN A 468 -18.25 23.13 17.18
CA GLN A 468 -18.43 23.22 18.64
C GLN A 468 -17.12 23.26 19.45
N GLY A 469 -16.06 23.89 18.91
CA GLY A 469 -14.74 24.00 19.55
C GLY A 469 -13.83 22.77 19.41
N VAL A 470 -14.25 21.74 18.67
CA VAL A 470 -13.44 20.55 18.34
C VAL A 470 -12.85 20.73 16.93
N SER A 471 -11.56 20.40 16.75
CA SER A 471 -10.85 20.54 15.47
C SER A 471 -10.20 19.23 15.03
N ARG A 472 -10.36 18.84 13.76
CA ARG A 472 -9.73 17.65 13.18
C ARG A 472 -9.19 17.93 11.79
N THR A 473 -7.90 17.67 11.62
CA THR A 473 -7.24 17.82 10.31
C THR A 473 -7.19 16.49 9.56
N VAL A 474 -7.70 16.46 8.32
CA VAL A 474 -7.75 15.27 7.44
C VAL A 474 -7.21 15.56 6.04
N ARG A 475 -6.60 14.56 5.38
CA ARG A 475 -6.13 14.68 4.00
C ARG A 475 -7.32 14.69 3.05
N PHE A 476 -7.41 15.69 2.19
CA PHE A 476 -8.60 15.94 1.37
C PHE A 476 -8.49 15.40 -0.08
N GLY A 477 -9.62 14.98 -0.65
CA GLY A 477 -9.79 14.66 -2.08
C GLY A 477 -9.95 13.17 -2.46
N ASN A 478 -9.65 12.23 -1.55
CA ASN A 478 -9.79 10.79 -1.85
C ASN A 478 -11.25 10.31 -1.99
N ARG A 479 -12.20 11.08 -1.45
CA ARG A 479 -13.64 10.94 -1.67
C ARG A 479 -14.14 12.17 -2.42
N ARG A 480 -14.67 11.97 -3.61
CA ARG A 480 -15.01 13.05 -4.52
C ARG A 480 -16.02 12.62 -5.57
N GLU A 481 -16.68 13.61 -6.16
CA GLU A 481 -17.52 13.46 -7.33
C GLU A 481 -16.69 13.02 -8.54
N GLY A 482 -17.25 12.11 -9.34
CA GLY A 482 -16.58 11.58 -10.54
C GLY A 482 -16.64 12.54 -11.72
N GLY A 483 -15.76 12.33 -12.70
CA GLY A 483 -15.76 13.09 -13.96
C GLY A 483 -14.98 14.40 -13.89
N GLU A 484 -15.13 15.26 -14.91
CA GLU A 484 -14.30 16.45 -15.08
C GLU A 484 -14.50 17.53 -14.00
N VAL A 485 -15.63 17.49 -13.29
CA VAL A 485 -16.01 18.49 -12.26
C VAL A 485 -15.06 18.57 -11.07
N THR A 486 -14.28 17.51 -10.81
CA THR A 486 -13.25 17.49 -9.76
C THR A 486 -11.83 17.38 -10.33
N HIS A 487 -11.67 17.49 -11.66
CA HIS A 487 -10.41 17.36 -12.37
C HIS A 487 -10.05 18.67 -13.11
N PRO A 488 -9.81 19.76 -12.36
CA PRO A 488 -9.45 21.04 -12.97
C PRO A 488 -8.17 20.88 -13.80
N SER A 489 -8.16 21.48 -14.98
CA SER A 489 -6.99 21.50 -15.85
C SER A 489 -5.83 22.27 -15.21
N ARG A 490 -4.61 22.08 -15.73
CA ARG A 490 -3.48 22.94 -15.33
C ARG A 490 -3.77 24.41 -15.70
N ARG A 491 -3.24 25.34 -14.92
CA ARG A 491 -3.45 26.79 -15.12
C ARG A 491 -2.16 27.57 -14.98
N ARG A 492 -1.95 28.53 -15.87
CA ARG A 492 -0.89 29.53 -15.71
C ARG A 492 -1.40 30.66 -14.82
N VAL A 493 -0.70 30.90 -13.71
CA VAL A 493 -1.03 31.91 -12.71
C VAL A 493 0.06 32.97 -12.70
N THR A 494 -0.33 34.24 -12.80
CA THR A 494 0.62 35.37 -12.75
C THR A 494 0.79 35.78 -11.30
N THR A 495 2.03 35.73 -10.79
CA THR A 495 2.38 36.12 -9.43
C THR A 495 3.23 37.39 -9.42
N SER A 496 3.45 37.97 -8.24
CA SER A 496 4.39 39.09 -8.05
C SER A 496 5.84 38.77 -8.45
N GLN A 497 6.18 37.47 -8.55
CA GLN A 497 7.53 36.97 -8.90
C GLN A 497 7.63 36.48 -10.35
N GLY A 498 6.54 36.51 -11.12
CA GLY A 498 6.46 35.99 -12.49
C GLY A 498 5.30 35.03 -12.71
N ALA A 499 5.14 34.53 -13.93
CA ALA A 499 4.09 33.57 -14.25
C ALA A 499 4.56 32.13 -13.97
N GLU A 500 3.83 31.41 -13.12
CA GLU A 500 4.07 30.01 -12.78
C GLU A 500 2.91 29.13 -13.29
N VAL A 501 3.21 27.86 -13.60
CA VAL A 501 2.19 26.88 -13.97
C VAL A 501 1.82 26.08 -12.72
N VAL A 502 0.52 25.98 -12.45
CA VAL A 502 -0.02 25.21 -11.33
C VAL A 502 -0.80 24.03 -11.88
N VAL A 503 -0.43 22.82 -11.46
CA VAL A 503 -1.05 21.57 -11.88
C VAL A 503 -1.76 20.93 -10.68
N PRO A 504 -3.10 20.98 -10.60
CA PRO A 504 -3.85 20.15 -9.69
C PRO A 504 -3.70 18.67 -10.08
N TYR A 505 -3.42 17.80 -9.11
CA TYR A 505 -3.24 16.37 -9.36
C TYR A 505 -3.70 15.52 -8.19
N TYR A 506 -3.97 14.24 -8.47
CA TYR A 506 -4.32 13.25 -7.44
C TYR A 506 -3.15 12.31 -7.17
N THR A 507 -2.83 12.14 -5.89
CA THR A 507 -1.84 11.16 -5.43
C THR A 507 -2.30 9.71 -5.71
N PRO A 508 -1.42 8.70 -5.64
CA PRO A 508 -1.82 7.29 -5.75
C PRO A 508 -2.91 6.85 -4.76
N TYR A 509 -3.03 7.55 -3.62
CA TYR A 509 -4.07 7.33 -2.61
C TYR A 509 -5.36 8.11 -2.88
N GLY A 510 -5.46 8.78 -4.04
CA GLY A 510 -6.62 9.55 -4.46
C GLY A 510 -6.75 10.94 -3.84
N ASN A 511 -5.81 11.42 -3.03
CA ASN A 511 -5.88 12.75 -2.42
C ASN A 511 -5.45 13.87 -3.38
N LEU A 512 -6.09 15.04 -3.29
CA LEU A 512 -5.84 16.20 -4.16
C LEU A 512 -4.60 16.99 -3.70
N SER A 513 -3.74 17.37 -4.64
CA SER A 513 -2.52 18.15 -4.42
C SER A 513 -2.35 19.20 -5.53
N LEU A 514 -1.47 20.17 -5.29
CA LEU A 514 -1.00 21.12 -6.30
C LEU A 514 0.49 20.92 -6.56
N ASP A 515 0.89 20.92 -7.82
CA ASP A 515 2.28 21.06 -8.24
C ASP A 515 2.48 22.48 -8.77
N VAL A 516 3.23 23.30 -8.03
CA VAL A 516 3.51 24.69 -8.38
C VAL A 516 4.87 24.75 -9.05
N GLY A 517 4.90 25.17 -10.31
CA GLY A 517 6.11 25.30 -11.11
C GLY A 517 6.62 23.99 -11.72
N GLU A 518 5.73 23.00 -11.85
CA GLU A 518 5.91 21.74 -12.61
C GLU A 518 7.11 20.88 -12.17
N VAL A 519 7.24 20.67 -10.85
CA VAL A 519 8.36 19.91 -10.27
C VAL A 519 8.24 18.41 -10.54
N ALA A 520 7.03 17.86 -10.49
CA ALA A 520 6.76 16.44 -10.71
C ALA A 520 5.93 16.17 -11.97
N HIS A 521 5.23 17.19 -12.49
CA HIS A 521 4.35 17.08 -13.65
C HIS A 521 4.77 18.06 -14.77
N PRO A 522 5.98 17.91 -15.33
CA PRO A 522 6.47 18.79 -16.40
C PRO A 522 5.60 18.70 -17.66
N LEU A 523 5.44 19.81 -18.37
CA LEU A 523 4.99 19.83 -19.76
C LEU A 523 5.92 18.99 -20.65
N ASP A 524 5.33 18.32 -21.63
CA ASP A 524 6.09 17.79 -22.76
C ASP A 524 6.80 18.95 -23.48
N PRO A 525 8.04 18.75 -23.96
CA PRO A 525 8.73 19.78 -24.71
C PRO A 525 7.90 20.16 -25.95
N PRO A 526 7.86 21.45 -26.34
CA PRO A 526 7.00 21.96 -27.41
C PRO A 526 7.22 21.24 -28.76
N CYS A 527 8.42 20.68 -28.95
CA CYS A 527 8.79 19.83 -30.07
C CYS A 527 9.63 18.65 -29.59
N GLN A 528 9.25 17.43 -29.99
CA GLN A 528 10.00 16.22 -29.70
C GLN A 528 10.30 15.44 -30.99
N VAL A 529 11.58 15.21 -31.28
CA VAL A 529 11.99 14.30 -32.36
C VAL A 529 11.87 12.86 -31.86
N LEU A 530 11.06 12.06 -32.54
CA LEU A 530 10.80 10.68 -32.16
C LEU A 530 11.61 9.68 -32.98
N ARG A 531 12.02 10.05 -34.20
CA ARG A 531 12.72 9.14 -35.11
C ARG A 531 13.54 9.85 -36.17
N THR A 532 14.61 9.17 -36.58
CA THR A 532 15.32 9.44 -37.84
C THR A 532 15.51 8.14 -38.62
N LEU A 533 15.22 8.14 -39.91
CA LEU A 533 15.37 6.96 -40.76
C LEU A 533 15.70 7.34 -42.21
N TRP A 534 16.40 6.45 -42.92
CA TRP A 534 16.62 6.61 -44.35
C TRP A 534 15.34 6.25 -45.11
N ARG A 535 14.72 7.24 -45.78
CA ARG A 535 13.58 6.99 -46.68
C ARG A 535 14.04 6.36 -47.99
N THR A 536 15.20 6.80 -48.47
CA THR A 536 15.90 6.25 -49.62
C THR A 536 17.40 6.19 -49.28
N ARG A 537 18.22 5.63 -50.18
CA ARG A 537 19.67 5.59 -50.00
C ARG A 537 20.32 6.99 -49.87
N SER A 538 19.61 8.08 -50.19
CA SER A 538 20.14 9.45 -50.19
C SER A 538 19.21 10.50 -49.56
N THR A 539 18.14 10.09 -48.88
CA THR A 539 17.19 11.00 -48.21
C THR A 539 16.94 10.56 -46.78
N LEU A 540 17.26 11.43 -45.82
CA LEU A 540 16.98 11.24 -44.41
C LEU A 540 15.60 11.82 -44.08
N LEU A 541 14.81 11.06 -43.32
CA LEU A 541 13.54 11.49 -42.76
C LEU A 541 13.73 11.72 -41.26
N VAL A 542 13.29 12.89 -40.79
CA VAL A 542 13.23 13.25 -39.36
C VAL A 542 11.76 13.41 -39.02
N GLY A 543 11.27 12.66 -38.03
CA GLY A 543 9.85 12.69 -37.65
C GLY A 543 9.68 12.84 -36.15
N GLY A 544 8.63 13.55 -35.74
CA GLY A 544 8.36 13.84 -34.35
C GLY A 544 6.95 14.37 -34.08
N ARG A 545 6.75 14.93 -32.90
CA ARG A 545 5.48 15.53 -32.46
C ARG A 545 5.69 16.97 -31.98
N LEU A 546 4.62 17.75 -32.11
CA LEU A 546 4.46 19.10 -31.59
C LEU A 546 3.28 19.11 -30.61
N THR A 547 3.44 19.83 -29.51
CA THR A 547 2.32 20.14 -28.59
C THR A 547 1.30 21.02 -29.29
N GLU A 548 0.02 20.97 -28.90
CA GLU A 548 -1.02 21.82 -29.49
C GLU A 548 -0.73 23.32 -29.39
N GLU A 549 -0.15 23.79 -28.28
CA GLU A 549 0.23 25.21 -28.11
C GLU A 549 1.28 25.61 -29.15
N ALA A 550 2.35 24.82 -29.29
CA ALA A 550 3.37 25.04 -30.32
C ALA A 550 2.83 24.93 -31.76
N ALA A 551 1.79 24.12 -32.00
CA ALA A 551 1.13 24.03 -33.31
C ALA A 551 0.18 25.22 -33.58
N ARG A 552 -0.41 25.81 -32.53
CA ARG A 552 -1.33 26.96 -32.62
C ARG A 552 -0.60 28.30 -32.76
N ASP A 553 0.59 28.44 -32.18
CA ASP A 553 1.40 29.68 -32.20
C ASP A 553 1.99 30.04 -33.60
N GLY A 554 1.67 29.26 -34.65
CA GLY A 554 1.92 29.65 -36.04
C GLY A 554 3.38 29.71 -36.50
N GLY A 555 4.34 29.27 -35.67
CA GLY A 555 5.76 29.27 -36.00
C GLY A 555 6.09 28.29 -37.13
N THR A 556 6.87 28.75 -38.14
CA THR A 556 7.37 27.85 -39.19
C THR A 556 8.42 26.92 -38.56
N LEU A 557 8.15 25.61 -38.54
CA LEU A 557 9.15 24.63 -38.13
C LEU A 557 10.07 24.33 -39.32
N LEU A 558 11.38 24.55 -39.12
CA LEU A 558 12.42 24.33 -40.14
C LEU A 558 13.41 23.26 -39.67
N LEU A 559 13.82 22.37 -40.58
CA LEU A 559 14.99 21.52 -40.38
C LEU A 559 16.22 22.22 -40.98
N ARG A 560 17.15 22.61 -40.13
CA ARG A 560 18.44 23.18 -40.49
C ARG A 560 19.53 22.10 -40.49
N ALA A 561 20.25 21.99 -41.60
CA ALA A 561 21.47 21.21 -41.73
C ALA A 561 22.65 22.17 -41.98
N GLU A 562 23.63 22.16 -41.07
CA GLU A 562 24.77 23.08 -41.11
C GLU A 562 26.09 22.31 -41.25
N GLY A 563 26.84 22.61 -42.30
CA GLY A 563 28.13 22.00 -42.60
C GLY A 563 29.26 22.73 -41.87
N GLY A 564 30.33 22.00 -41.52
CA GLY A 564 31.49 22.56 -40.80
C GLY A 564 32.25 23.69 -41.52
N THR A 565 31.92 23.99 -42.79
CA THR A 565 32.45 25.11 -43.57
C THR A 565 31.51 26.33 -43.60
N GLY A 566 30.46 26.35 -42.78
CA GLY A 566 29.46 27.43 -42.71
C GLY A 566 28.32 27.34 -43.73
N THR A 567 28.25 26.26 -44.52
CA THR A 567 27.14 26.04 -45.47
C THR A 567 25.87 25.61 -44.73
N VAL A 568 24.74 26.29 -44.98
CA VAL A 568 23.47 26.01 -44.31
C VAL A 568 22.41 25.61 -45.32
N HIS A 569 21.65 24.56 -45.02
CA HIS A 569 20.44 24.18 -45.72
C HIS A 569 19.26 24.17 -44.75
N GLU A 570 18.27 25.01 -44.99
CA GLU A 570 17.01 25.03 -44.23
C GLU A 570 15.88 24.49 -45.09
N LEU A 571 15.06 23.62 -44.49
CA LEU A 571 14.01 22.89 -45.18
C LEU A 571 12.71 23.02 -44.38
N PRO A 572 11.58 23.32 -45.04
CA PRO A 572 10.29 23.36 -44.36
C PRO A 572 9.91 21.97 -43.84
N VAL A 573 9.31 21.93 -42.66
CA VAL A 573 8.80 20.71 -42.06
C VAL A 573 7.30 20.62 -42.32
N CYS A 574 6.83 19.48 -42.84
CA CYS A 574 5.41 19.23 -43.03
C CYS A 574 4.79 18.82 -41.69
N CYS A 575 3.75 19.52 -41.25
CA CYS A 575 2.99 19.17 -40.04
C CYS A 575 1.59 18.67 -40.44
N GLU A 576 1.18 17.56 -39.86
CA GLU A 576 -0.15 16.97 -40.02
C GLU A 576 -0.90 17.08 -38.68
N PRO A 577 -2.13 17.62 -38.66
CA PRO A 577 -2.92 17.72 -37.43
C PRO A 577 -3.33 16.31 -36.95
N GLY A 578 -3.24 16.07 -35.64
CA GLY A 578 -3.62 14.79 -35.04
C GLY A 578 -4.19 14.94 -33.64
N GLY A 579 -5.49 15.16 -33.50
CA GLY A 579 -6.14 15.25 -32.18
C GLY A 579 -5.36 16.14 -31.19
N SER A 580 -4.88 15.56 -30.08
CA SER A 580 -4.15 16.22 -28.99
C SER A 580 -2.66 16.54 -29.23
N SER A 581 -2.07 16.17 -30.38
CA SER A 581 -0.69 16.53 -30.75
C SER A 581 -0.46 16.48 -32.27
N SER A 582 0.17 17.49 -32.87
CA SER A 582 0.47 17.47 -34.30
C SER A 582 1.72 16.65 -34.60
N VAL A 583 1.72 15.86 -35.69
CA VAL A 583 2.89 15.07 -36.11
C VAL A 583 3.63 15.84 -37.17
N PHE A 584 4.96 15.89 -37.09
CA PHE A 584 5.77 16.55 -38.11
C PHE A 584 6.72 15.57 -38.81
N THR A 585 7.00 15.84 -40.09
CA THR A 585 7.98 15.11 -40.89
C THR A 585 8.81 16.06 -41.74
N ALA A 586 10.12 16.00 -41.60
CA ALA A 586 11.10 16.71 -42.40
C ALA A 586 11.88 15.74 -43.29
N ARG A 587 12.20 16.15 -44.52
CA ARG A 587 12.92 15.33 -45.50
C ARG A 587 14.19 16.04 -45.96
N LEU A 588 15.34 15.55 -45.50
CA LEU A 588 16.65 16.07 -45.85
C LEU A 588 17.24 15.26 -47.02
N PRO A 589 17.39 15.85 -48.23
CA PRO A 589 18.04 15.20 -49.37
C PRO A 589 19.56 15.17 -49.18
N VAL A 590 20.06 14.29 -48.32
CA VAL A 590 21.49 14.09 -48.00
C VAL A 590 22.35 13.92 -49.25
N GLY A 591 21.80 13.33 -50.31
CA GLY A 591 22.48 13.18 -51.60
C GLY A 591 22.98 14.50 -52.22
N ARG A 592 22.42 15.65 -51.83
CA ARG A 592 22.79 16.99 -52.31
C ARG A 592 23.79 17.72 -51.39
N LEU A 593 24.07 17.21 -50.20
CA LEU A 593 24.96 17.86 -49.24
C LEU A 593 26.43 17.80 -49.67
N GLY A 594 27.20 18.88 -49.50
CA GLY A 594 28.64 18.87 -49.75
C GLY A 594 29.40 17.82 -48.92
N THR A 595 30.61 17.46 -49.37
CA THR A 595 31.52 16.61 -48.59
C THR A 595 31.88 17.32 -47.29
N GLY A 596 31.74 16.66 -46.15
CA GLY A 596 32.02 17.23 -44.84
C GLY A 596 31.12 16.68 -43.74
N ARG A 597 31.25 17.25 -42.54
CA ARG A 597 30.41 16.93 -41.39
C ARG A 597 29.28 17.97 -41.29
N TRP A 598 28.07 17.47 -41.10
CA TRP A 598 26.83 18.23 -41.02
C TRP A 598 26.15 18.03 -39.68
N THR A 599 25.64 19.08 -39.05
CA THR A 599 24.87 19.04 -37.81
C THR A 599 23.40 19.34 -38.12
N LEU A 600 22.48 18.61 -37.50
CA LEU A 600 21.04 18.76 -37.73
C LEU A 600 20.32 19.38 -36.52
N THR A 601 19.51 20.41 -36.77
CA THR A 601 18.75 21.13 -35.74
C THR A 601 17.38 21.50 -36.28
N LEU A 602 16.35 21.36 -35.46
CA LEU A 602 15.02 21.92 -35.74
C LEU A 602 14.95 23.33 -35.16
N ILE A 603 14.51 24.28 -35.98
CA ILE A 603 14.30 25.67 -35.59
C ILE A 603 12.81 25.93 -35.57
N MET A 604 12.34 26.47 -34.45
CA MET A 604 10.97 26.95 -34.26
C MET A 604 11.03 28.46 -34.03
N ASP A 605 10.39 29.20 -34.94
CA ASP A 605 10.17 30.64 -34.77
C ASP A 605 9.07 30.87 -33.72
N GLY A 606 9.24 31.90 -32.88
CA GLY A 606 8.20 32.31 -31.93
C GLY A 606 7.17 33.24 -32.58
N PRO A 607 6.03 33.51 -31.92
CA PRO A 607 5.01 34.40 -32.46
C PRO A 607 5.48 35.87 -32.43
N GLY A 608 5.99 36.38 -33.55
CA GLY A 608 6.38 37.78 -33.76
C GLY A 608 7.85 37.98 -34.17
N GLU A 609 8.17 39.13 -34.81
CA GLU A 609 9.51 39.43 -35.35
C GLU A 609 10.63 39.50 -34.28
N ASP A 610 10.28 39.73 -33.00
CA ASP A 610 11.23 39.84 -31.87
C ASP A 610 11.27 38.62 -30.93
N ALA A 611 10.54 37.54 -31.24
CA ALA A 611 10.51 36.35 -30.37
C ALA A 611 11.76 35.48 -30.57
N PRO A 612 12.44 35.02 -29.49
CA PRO A 612 13.68 34.25 -29.63
C PRO A 612 13.45 32.91 -30.31
N ARG A 613 14.22 32.63 -31.37
CA ARG A 613 14.22 31.34 -32.09
C ARG A 613 14.62 30.21 -31.15
N ARG A 614 13.78 29.18 -31.06
CA ARG A 614 14.09 27.98 -30.28
C ARG A 614 14.74 26.94 -31.18
N ALA A 615 15.92 26.47 -30.79
CA ALA A 615 16.67 25.46 -31.52
C ALA A 615 16.65 24.13 -30.74
N VAL A 616 16.14 23.06 -31.37
CA VAL A 616 16.11 21.71 -30.83
C VAL A 616 17.06 20.83 -31.64
N ALA A 617 18.13 20.34 -31.01
CA ALA A 617 19.05 19.42 -31.68
C ALA A 617 18.32 18.13 -32.08
N VAL A 618 18.54 17.64 -33.30
CA VAL A 618 18.01 16.34 -33.71
C VAL A 618 18.82 15.26 -32.98
N PRO A 619 18.24 14.39 -32.14
CA PRO A 619 18.99 13.40 -31.39
C PRO A 619 19.53 12.28 -32.30
N TYR A 620 20.73 11.79 -31.97
CA TYR A 620 21.31 10.60 -32.60
C TYR A 620 20.65 9.33 -32.04
N PHE A 621 20.01 8.55 -32.91
CA PHE A 621 19.45 7.25 -32.55
C PHE A 621 20.41 6.13 -32.98
N ASP A 622 20.79 5.24 -32.05
CA ASP A 622 21.78 4.17 -32.28
C ASP A 622 21.43 3.19 -33.43
N ARG A 623 20.18 3.21 -33.90
CA ARG A 623 19.68 2.34 -34.98
C ARG A 623 19.83 2.91 -36.40
N LEU A 624 20.32 4.14 -36.57
CA LEU A 624 20.51 4.72 -37.91
C LEU A 624 21.83 4.22 -38.51
N ALA A 625 21.76 3.32 -39.49
CA ALA A 625 22.95 2.77 -40.17
C ALA A 625 23.55 3.77 -41.19
N ALA A 626 24.81 3.57 -41.56
CA ALA A 626 25.41 4.31 -42.68
C ALA A 626 24.76 3.90 -44.01
N THR A 627 24.59 4.85 -44.92
CA THR A 627 24.02 4.61 -46.26
C THR A 627 25.01 4.97 -47.36
N ARG A 628 24.79 4.44 -48.56
CA ARG A 628 25.63 4.64 -49.75
C ARG A 628 24.77 4.90 -50.99
N TRP A 629 25.18 5.86 -51.81
CA TRP A 629 24.50 6.19 -53.08
C TRP A 629 25.52 6.59 -54.17
N LEU A 630 25.05 6.70 -55.40
CA LEU A 630 25.84 7.19 -56.54
C LEU A 630 25.43 8.63 -56.86
N ARG A 631 26.40 9.52 -57.07
CA ARG A 631 26.16 10.84 -57.67
C ARG A 631 26.32 10.79 -59.19
N PHE A 632 25.83 11.81 -59.88
CA PHE A 632 26.08 12.02 -61.31
C PHE A 632 27.57 11.82 -61.63
N GLY A 633 27.88 10.96 -62.60
CA GLY A 633 29.25 10.52 -62.91
C GLY A 633 29.70 9.21 -62.23
N CYS A 634 28.78 8.39 -61.74
CA CYS A 634 29.03 7.06 -61.13
C CYS A 634 29.99 7.05 -59.92
N ARG A 635 30.22 8.21 -59.28
CA ARG A 635 31.09 8.29 -58.10
C ARG A 635 30.29 7.86 -56.87
N PRO A 636 30.73 6.81 -56.14
CA PRO A 636 30.05 6.36 -54.94
C PRO A 636 30.30 7.30 -53.76
N TYR A 637 29.26 7.62 -53.01
CA TYR A 637 29.27 8.42 -51.78
C TYR A 637 28.66 7.62 -50.64
N TYR A 638 29.03 8.01 -49.41
CA TYR A 638 28.39 7.52 -48.20
C TYR A 638 27.99 8.66 -47.28
N ALA A 639 27.00 8.39 -46.44
CA ALA A 639 26.66 9.20 -45.27
C ALA A 639 26.70 8.31 -44.04
N LYS A 640 27.57 8.66 -43.09
CA LYS A 640 27.71 7.96 -41.81
C LYS A 640 27.14 8.86 -40.71
N PRO A 641 26.11 8.42 -39.98
CA PRO A 641 25.62 9.18 -38.84
C PRO A 641 26.63 9.09 -37.69
N VAL A 642 26.80 10.18 -36.96
CA VAL A 642 27.74 10.32 -35.85
C VAL A 642 27.06 11.07 -34.70
N ALA A 643 27.31 10.68 -33.46
CA ALA A 643 26.86 11.42 -32.28
C ALA A 643 27.82 12.58 -32.01
N LEU A 644 27.28 13.80 -31.86
CA LEU A 644 28.04 15.02 -31.60
C LEU A 644 27.78 15.53 -30.19
N GLY A 645 28.86 15.80 -29.46
CA GLY A 645 28.82 16.40 -28.11
C GLY A 645 28.15 15.54 -27.03
N PRO A 646 28.10 16.04 -25.79
CA PRO A 646 27.51 15.32 -24.65
C PRO A 646 25.99 15.14 -24.78
N ALA A 647 25.30 16.00 -25.54
CA ALA A 647 23.86 15.90 -25.82
C ALA A 647 23.52 14.86 -26.93
N ARG A 648 24.52 14.15 -27.47
CA ARG A 648 24.38 13.16 -28.56
C ARG A 648 23.54 13.67 -29.74
N ALA A 649 23.81 14.88 -30.22
CA ALA A 649 23.15 15.41 -31.40
C ALA A 649 23.53 14.61 -32.66
N LEU A 650 22.61 14.45 -33.61
CA LEU A 650 22.82 13.76 -34.87
C LEU A 650 23.67 14.62 -35.81
N GLY A 651 24.89 14.16 -36.05
CA GLY A 651 25.73 14.59 -37.16
C GLY A 651 25.70 13.60 -38.32
N LEU A 652 25.96 14.08 -39.54
CA LEU A 652 26.17 13.26 -40.73
C LEU A 652 27.56 13.56 -41.31
N GLU A 653 28.38 12.54 -41.46
CA GLU A 653 29.63 12.61 -42.22
C GLU A 653 29.37 12.15 -43.65
N VAL A 654 29.48 13.06 -44.61
CA VAL A 654 29.24 12.82 -46.04
C VAL A 654 30.55 12.88 -46.79
N ALA A 655 30.93 11.80 -47.49
CA ALA A 655 32.18 11.76 -48.25
C ALA A 655 32.12 10.80 -49.44
N PRO A 656 32.97 11.01 -50.48
CA PRO A 656 33.14 10.04 -51.55
C PRO A 656 33.82 8.77 -51.03
N ILE A 657 33.38 7.62 -51.51
CA ILE A 657 34.07 6.33 -51.26
C ILE A 657 35.33 6.31 -52.11
N LYS A 658 36.50 6.20 -51.49
CA LYS A 658 37.76 5.97 -52.19
C LYS A 658 37.77 4.54 -52.71
N VAL A 659 37.55 4.35 -54.02
CA VAL A 659 37.77 3.06 -54.67
C VAL A 659 39.28 2.88 -54.78
N ALA A 660 39.88 2.09 -53.89
CA ALA A 660 41.30 1.77 -53.99
C ALA A 660 41.56 1.05 -55.32
N THR A 661 42.61 1.47 -56.02
CA THR A 661 43.06 0.97 -57.32
C THR A 661 43.58 -0.47 -57.19
N GLY A 662 42.65 -1.43 -57.04
CA GLY A 662 42.93 -2.84 -56.80
C GLY A 662 42.35 -3.76 -57.87
N VAL A 663 42.43 -3.39 -59.15
CA VAL A 663 42.07 -4.26 -60.30
C VAL A 663 43.12 -4.13 -61.41
N ARG A 664 44.37 -4.49 -61.11
CA ARG A 664 45.43 -4.69 -62.12
C ARG A 664 46.30 -5.94 -61.89
N ARG A 665 45.80 -6.96 -61.19
CA ARG A 665 46.53 -8.23 -60.97
C ARG A 665 45.73 -9.52 -61.25
N ARG A 666 44.70 -9.46 -62.11
CA ARG A 666 43.95 -10.65 -62.54
C ARG A 666 43.71 -10.78 -64.05
N LEU A 667 44.45 -10.04 -64.88
CA LEU A 667 44.50 -10.28 -66.32
C LEU A 667 45.95 -10.03 -66.80
N ARG A 668 46.62 -11.12 -67.24
CA ARG A 668 48.02 -11.30 -67.70
C ARG A 668 49.01 -11.77 -66.62
N GLY A 669 49.33 -13.07 -66.66
CA GLY A 669 50.35 -13.76 -65.88
C GLY A 669 49.84 -15.12 -65.45
#